data_AF-A0A948ZCH9-F1
#
_entry.id   AF-A0A948ZCH9-F1
#
_cell.length_a   1.000
_cell.length_b   1.000
_cell.length_c   1.000
_cell.angle_alpha   90.00
_cell.angle_beta   90.00
_cell.angle_gamma   90.00
#
_symmetry.space_group_name_H-M   'P 1'
#
loop_
_entity.id
_entity.type
_entity.pdbx_description
1 polymer ?
#
loop_
_entity_poly.entity_id
_entity_poly.type
_entity_poly.pdbx_seq_one_letter_code
_entity_poly.pdbx_strand_id
1 'polypeptide(L)'
;MDLFQYTIKNTDEILKEYGVDPNKGLSSAGVKQRLEKYGFNEITIKAVHWRQILLRQFKSPFIYLLIGAAILAFALREIIDAIMILLFLFINAALGFYQEFRSEHTLRLLKKYTASYVKVMRDGEEIACAAEEIVPGDIIVLETGDKIPADVRFLDVYNTTVDESILTGESAPVNKTNDILTDVAKDYYQALNLGFSGTIVVSGKAKAAVLATGKSAVLGRITRLEVETMRVSSFEKGIASFSSFILKLVLATLVLVFLAHIFFKQGVDFVTLTIFSIALAVSVIPEALPVVTTFSLSRGALRLAKKKVVVKRLSAIEDLGGIEILCVDKTGTLTENSLTVAEIYPDSSPDTLIYANLSASSLEKNKLEPFDIALWKHLPKEHRKRVSRCKRIMDMPFDPGRRRNLILVAKENKLELIARGAPEEILKLTLNISVAEKKSISRWISQQGAQGRRVLAVAKKEITRDGSELKNINLKEEETGLTFLGVIAFTDPVKPSAFEAVKQAEELGVKIIIITGDSKETAGAVARQIGLVASPEDVIKAEELEAMRLPEQLMAVEKYKVFARVSPEQKYNIIRLLQEKYEVGFLGEGINDAPALKIAGVSLVVQSASDIARDAADIVLLQKNLKVILDGIKEGREVFTNTTKYIKATLASNFGNFFAVAIASLLIDYLPMLPVQLLLLNLLSDFPMIAISTDTVDKKEISSPKKYNVKDIILVAIILGVVSMVFDFIFFGIFYRISPQVLQTSWF
;
A
#
# COMPACT_ATOMS: atom_id res chain seq x y z
N MET A 1 -14.92 -9.02 -29.08
CA MET A 1 -14.71 -7.87 -29.98
C MET A 1 -13.22 -7.83 -30.26
N ASP A 2 -12.83 -7.82 -31.54
CA ASP A 2 -11.43 -7.72 -31.91
C ASP A 2 -11.00 -6.25 -31.81
N LEU A 3 -10.33 -5.91 -30.70
CA LEU A 3 -9.96 -4.54 -30.35
C LEU A 3 -9.02 -3.93 -31.40
N PHE A 4 -8.22 -4.75 -32.08
CA PHE A 4 -7.26 -4.27 -33.07
C PHE A 4 -7.93 -3.67 -34.31
N GLN A 5 -9.19 -4.01 -34.61
CA GLN A 5 -9.93 -3.37 -35.71
C GLN A 5 -10.10 -1.85 -35.51
N TYR A 6 -9.99 -1.36 -34.27
CA TYR A 6 -10.08 0.06 -33.97
C TYR A 6 -8.78 0.83 -34.27
N THR A 7 -7.69 0.15 -34.66
CA THR A 7 -6.44 0.83 -35.06
C THR A 7 -6.55 1.53 -36.41
N ILE A 8 -7.43 1.03 -37.30
CA ILE A 8 -7.62 1.53 -38.66
C ILE A 8 -8.86 2.45 -38.82
N LYS A 9 -9.67 2.60 -37.76
CA LYS A 9 -10.88 3.45 -37.78
C LYS A 9 -10.57 4.88 -37.37
N ASN A 10 -11.31 5.82 -37.96
CA ASN A 10 -11.25 7.22 -37.58
C ASN A 10 -11.88 7.44 -36.19
N THR A 11 -11.32 8.33 -35.39
CA THR A 11 -11.83 8.70 -34.06
C THR A 11 -13.28 9.16 -34.09
N ASP A 12 -13.70 9.92 -35.11
CA ASP A 12 -15.08 10.38 -35.27
C ASP A 12 -16.06 9.22 -35.55
N GLU A 13 -15.63 8.24 -36.34
CA GLU A 13 -16.43 7.04 -36.64
C GLU A 13 -16.63 6.20 -35.37
N ILE A 14 -15.59 6.08 -34.54
CA ILE A 14 -15.64 5.36 -33.26
C ILE A 14 -16.61 6.06 -32.32
N LEU A 15 -16.49 7.38 -32.13
CA LEU A 15 -17.39 8.13 -31.26
C LEU A 15 -18.85 8.02 -31.75
N LYS A 16 -19.07 8.04 -33.06
CA LYS A 16 -20.40 7.81 -33.66
C LYS A 16 -20.93 6.39 -33.43
N GLU A 17 -20.09 5.36 -33.55
CA GLU A 17 -20.43 3.96 -33.25
C GLU A 17 -20.89 3.78 -31.80
N TYR A 18 -20.22 4.46 -30.86
CA TYR A 18 -20.60 4.46 -29.45
C TYR A 18 -21.69 5.47 -29.09
N GLY A 19 -22.12 6.32 -30.02
CA GLY A 19 -23.15 7.36 -29.80
C GLY A 19 -22.71 8.44 -28.80
N VAL A 20 -21.46 8.90 -28.91
CA VAL A 20 -20.81 9.84 -27.99
C VAL A 20 -20.58 11.17 -28.70
N ASP A 21 -20.87 12.29 -28.02
CA ASP A 21 -20.50 13.62 -28.51
C ASP A 21 -19.03 13.91 -28.13
N PRO A 22 -18.13 14.29 -29.06
CA PRO A 22 -16.73 14.54 -28.76
C PRO A 22 -16.49 15.66 -27.72
N ASN A 23 -17.37 16.65 -27.69
CA ASN A 23 -17.24 17.82 -26.80
C ASN A 23 -18.01 17.64 -25.50
N LYS A 24 -19.12 16.88 -25.52
CA LYS A 24 -19.97 16.67 -24.33
C LYS A 24 -19.73 15.34 -23.62
N GLY A 25 -19.12 14.37 -24.28
CA GLY A 25 -19.01 13.01 -23.79
C GLY A 25 -20.37 12.31 -23.67
N LEU A 26 -20.49 11.41 -22.71
CA LEU A 26 -21.74 10.67 -22.45
C LEU A 26 -22.68 11.45 -21.52
N SER A 27 -23.99 11.25 -21.70
CA SER A 27 -24.98 11.76 -20.75
C SER A 27 -25.11 10.87 -19.53
N SER A 28 -25.44 11.46 -18.38
CA SER A 28 -25.66 10.71 -17.13
C SER A 28 -26.69 9.57 -17.27
N ALA A 29 -27.73 9.75 -18.08
CA ALA A 29 -28.71 8.71 -18.40
C ALA A 29 -28.10 7.58 -19.26
N GLY A 30 -27.29 7.94 -20.26
CA GLY A 30 -26.60 6.99 -21.13
C GLY A 30 -25.55 6.15 -20.39
N VAL A 31 -24.95 6.68 -19.33
CA VAL A 31 -24.03 5.93 -18.44
C VAL A 31 -24.79 4.86 -17.67
N LYS A 32 -25.92 5.20 -17.02
CA LYS A 32 -26.73 4.24 -16.25
C LYS A 32 -27.19 3.06 -17.11
N GLN A 33 -27.69 3.33 -18.31
CA GLN A 33 -28.12 2.28 -19.24
C GLN A 33 -26.96 1.35 -19.66
N ARG A 34 -25.76 1.91 -19.84
CA ARG A 34 -24.57 1.11 -20.18
C ARG A 34 -24.05 0.31 -18.97
N LEU A 35 -24.13 0.83 -17.76
CA LEU A 35 -23.81 0.07 -16.54
C LEU A 35 -24.72 -1.15 -16.37
N GLU A 36 -26.02 -1.02 -16.67
CA GLU A 36 -26.95 -2.15 -16.66
C GLU A 36 -26.60 -3.21 -17.73
N LYS A 37 -26.13 -2.76 -18.91
CA LYS A 37 -25.80 -3.65 -20.04
C LYS A 37 -24.43 -4.33 -19.91
N TYR A 38 -23.39 -3.58 -19.58
CA TYR A 38 -22.00 -4.04 -19.59
C TYR A 38 -21.49 -4.40 -18.18
N GLY A 39 -22.14 -3.93 -17.13
CA GLY A 39 -21.68 -4.05 -15.74
C GLY A 39 -20.58 -3.05 -15.38
N PHE A 40 -20.13 -3.11 -14.13
CA PHE A 40 -19.00 -2.33 -13.62
C PHE A 40 -17.67 -2.75 -14.28
N ASN A 41 -16.75 -1.80 -14.39
CA ASN A 41 -15.38 -1.99 -14.87
C ASN A 41 -14.51 -2.70 -13.82
N GLU A 42 -14.81 -3.97 -13.57
CA GLU A 42 -14.10 -4.80 -12.60
C GLU A 42 -13.73 -6.18 -13.18
N ILE A 43 -12.49 -6.60 -12.93
CA ILE A 43 -12.04 -7.97 -13.15
C ILE A 43 -12.52 -8.78 -11.94
N THR A 44 -13.78 -9.19 -11.97
CA THR A 44 -14.52 -9.79 -10.84
C THR A 44 -13.69 -10.61 -9.84
N ILE A 45 -13.55 -10.10 -8.61
CA ILE A 45 -13.64 -10.97 -7.43
C ILE A 45 -15.14 -11.19 -7.24
N LYS A 46 -15.65 -12.39 -7.53
CA LYS A 46 -17.08 -12.70 -7.34
C LYS A 46 -17.51 -12.22 -5.95
N ALA A 47 -18.56 -11.40 -5.88
CA ALA A 47 -19.16 -11.04 -4.61
C ALA A 47 -19.53 -12.34 -3.87
N VAL A 48 -18.90 -12.56 -2.71
CA VAL A 48 -19.11 -13.80 -1.96
C VAL A 48 -20.54 -13.79 -1.42
N HIS A 49 -21.42 -14.60 -2.02
CA HIS A 49 -22.79 -14.70 -1.54
C HIS A 49 -22.83 -15.49 -0.23
N TRP A 50 -23.81 -15.21 0.63
CA TRP A 50 -24.01 -15.92 1.89
C TRP A 50 -24.05 -17.45 1.70
N ARG A 51 -24.65 -17.93 0.61
CA ARG A 51 -24.69 -19.37 0.28
C ARG A 51 -23.29 -19.97 0.11
N GLN A 52 -22.37 -19.23 -0.50
CA GLN A 52 -20.98 -19.68 -0.69
C GLN A 52 -20.23 -19.73 0.64
N ILE A 53 -20.44 -18.76 1.52
CA ILE A 53 -19.87 -18.73 2.87
C ILE A 53 -20.35 -19.94 3.67
N LEU A 54 -21.65 -20.25 3.59
CA LEU A 54 -22.23 -21.41 4.25
C LEU A 54 -21.64 -22.72 3.73
N LEU A 55 -21.56 -22.89 2.40
CA LEU A 55 -20.97 -24.09 1.78
C LEU A 55 -19.47 -24.25 2.08
N ARG A 56 -18.74 -23.14 2.32
CA ARG A 56 -17.33 -23.20 2.71
C ARG A 56 -17.14 -23.80 4.10
N GLN A 57 -18.07 -23.58 5.03
CA GLN A 57 -17.97 -24.19 6.36
C GLN A 57 -17.83 -25.70 6.25
N PHE A 58 -18.59 -26.34 5.37
CA PHE A 58 -18.58 -27.80 5.17
C PHE A 58 -17.39 -28.34 4.36
N LYS A 59 -16.44 -27.51 3.91
CA LYS A 59 -15.26 -27.98 3.15
C LYS A 59 -14.12 -28.51 4.02
N SER A 60 -14.18 -28.31 5.34
CA SER A 60 -13.14 -28.76 6.26
C SER A 60 -13.00 -30.29 6.26
N PRO A 61 -11.79 -30.87 6.12
CA PRO A 61 -11.58 -32.30 6.25
C PRO A 61 -12.07 -32.88 7.59
N PHE A 62 -12.05 -32.09 8.66
CA PHE A 62 -12.48 -32.50 10.00
C PHE A 62 -14.00 -32.64 10.13
N ILE A 63 -14.76 -31.83 9.39
CA ILE A 63 -16.22 -31.98 9.31
C ILE A 63 -16.58 -33.31 8.68
N TYR A 64 -15.87 -33.73 7.63
CA TYR A 64 -16.10 -35.05 7.03
C TYR A 64 -15.72 -36.19 7.99
N LEU A 65 -14.67 -36.01 8.79
CA LEU A 65 -14.27 -36.97 9.82
C LEU A 65 -15.35 -37.12 10.91
N LEU A 66 -15.90 -36.00 11.40
CA LEU A 66 -16.98 -35.97 12.39
C LEU A 66 -18.30 -36.52 11.84
N ILE A 67 -18.63 -36.21 10.57
CA ILE A 67 -19.78 -36.82 9.89
C ILE A 67 -19.58 -38.34 9.80
N GLY A 68 -18.38 -38.81 9.47
CA GLY A 68 -18.03 -40.23 9.48
C GLY A 68 -18.20 -40.86 10.87
N ALA A 69 -17.73 -40.19 11.93
CA ALA A 69 -17.90 -40.63 13.32
C ALA A 69 -19.38 -40.69 13.74
N ALA A 70 -20.18 -39.69 13.36
CA ALA A 70 -21.62 -39.66 13.63
C ALA A 70 -22.35 -40.81 12.90
N ILE A 71 -22.00 -41.09 11.64
CA ILE A 71 -22.55 -42.23 10.88
C ILE A 71 -22.19 -43.55 11.57
N LEU A 72 -20.94 -43.71 12.00
CA LEU A 72 -20.48 -44.89 12.71
C LEU A 72 -21.25 -45.09 14.03
N ALA A 73 -21.40 -44.03 14.83
CA ALA A 73 -22.17 -44.05 16.07
C ALA A 73 -23.65 -44.44 15.82
N PHE A 74 -24.28 -43.89 14.76
CA PHE A 74 -25.64 -44.28 14.36
C PHE A 74 -25.73 -45.75 13.96
N ALA A 75 -24.80 -46.24 13.15
CA ALA A 75 -24.77 -47.63 12.71
C ALA A 75 -24.68 -48.62 13.89
N LEU A 76 -24.10 -48.16 14.99
CA LEU A 76 -23.84 -48.95 16.19
C LEU A 76 -24.89 -48.69 17.30
N ARG A 77 -25.97 -47.97 16.96
CA ARG A 77 -27.10 -47.63 17.83
C ARG A 77 -26.76 -46.73 19.02
N GLU A 78 -25.63 -46.02 18.97
CA GLU A 78 -25.28 -44.94 19.92
C GLU A 78 -25.93 -43.63 19.48
N ILE A 79 -27.26 -43.56 19.62
CA ILE A 79 -28.08 -42.46 19.07
C ILE A 79 -27.74 -41.13 19.74
N ILE A 80 -27.44 -41.14 21.05
CA ILE A 80 -27.14 -39.92 21.81
C ILE A 80 -25.83 -39.30 21.31
N ASP A 81 -24.75 -40.07 21.23
CA ASP A 81 -23.45 -39.58 20.77
C ASP A 81 -23.50 -39.08 19.33
N ALA A 82 -24.20 -39.81 18.45
CA ALA A 82 -24.37 -39.40 17.06
C ALA A 82 -25.13 -38.07 16.92
N ILE A 83 -26.23 -37.88 17.66
CA ILE A 83 -27.00 -36.64 17.67
C ILE A 83 -26.17 -35.48 18.25
N MET A 84 -25.41 -35.73 19.33
CA MET A 84 -24.57 -34.71 19.95
C MET A 84 -23.44 -34.25 19.03
N ILE A 85 -22.78 -35.18 18.31
CA ILE A 85 -21.77 -34.83 17.30
C ILE A 85 -22.38 -33.94 16.21
N LEU A 86 -23.55 -34.32 15.66
CA LEU A 86 -24.23 -33.52 14.64
C LEU A 86 -24.67 -32.14 15.15
N LEU A 87 -25.13 -32.06 16.41
CA LEU A 87 -25.51 -30.80 17.05
C LEU A 87 -24.31 -29.87 17.18
N PHE A 88 -23.17 -30.36 17.68
CA PHE A 88 -21.95 -29.55 17.81
C PHE A 88 -21.38 -29.15 16.44
N LEU A 89 -21.43 -30.06 15.46
CA LEU A 89 -21.09 -29.75 14.08
C LEU A 89 -21.94 -28.59 13.53
N PHE A 90 -23.25 -28.63 13.78
CA PHE A 90 -24.16 -27.56 13.38
C PHE A 90 -23.85 -26.24 14.09
N ILE A 91 -23.65 -26.25 15.41
CA ILE A 91 -23.30 -25.05 16.20
C ILE A 91 -21.99 -24.44 15.71
N ASN A 92 -20.95 -25.24 15.52
CA ASN A 92 -19.65 -24.78 15.02
C ASN A 92 -19.77 -24.20 13.61
N ALA A 93 -20.49 -24.87 12.70
CA ALA A 93 -20.73 -24.36 11.36
C ALA A 93 -21.56 -23.05 11.36
N ALA A 94 -22.54 -22.92 12.25
CA ALA A 94 -23.35 -21.71 12.38
C ALA A 94 -22.53 -20.53 12.93
N LEU A 95 -21.71 -20.76 13.96
CA LEU A 95 -20.79 -19.76 14.50
C LEU A 95 -19.76 -19.34 13.45
N GLY A 96 -19.12 -20.30 12.76
CA GLY A 96 -18.18 -20.04 11.68
C GLY A 96 -18.80 -19.24 10.53
N PHE A 97 -20.01 -19.62 10.09
CA PHE A 97 -20.77 -18.88 9.08
C PHE A 97 -21.05 -17.43 9.52
N TYR A 98 -21.55 -17.23 10.74
CA TYR A 98 -21.85 -15.90 11.26
C TYR A 98 -20.60 -15.01 11.31
N GLN A 99 -19.48 -15.57 11.77
CA GLN A 99 -18.20 -14.87 11.88
C GLN A 99 -17.59 -14.54 10.50
N GLU A 100 -17.56 -15.48 9.55
CA GLU A 100 -17.06 -15.25 8.19
C GLU A 100 -17.95 -14.25 7.45
N PHE A 101 -19.28 -14.36 7.57
CA PHE A 101 -20.23 -13.42 6.96
C PHE A 101 -20.00 -11.98 7.42
N ARG A 102 -19.84 -11.77 8.73
CA ARG A 102 -19.56 -10.45 9.31
C ARG A 102 -18.22 -9.88 8.85
N SER A 103 -17.20 -10.72 8.74
CA SER A 103 -15.86 -10.34 8.29
C SER A 103 -15.88 -9.92 6.81
N GLU A 104 -16.55 -10.69 5.96
CA GLU A 104 -16.76 -10.40 4.52
C GLU A 104 -17.52 -9.08 4.29
N HIS A 105 -18.57 -8.82 5.07
CA HIS A 105 -19.29 -7.55 4.98
C HIS A 105 -18.38 -6.36 5.32
N THR A 106 -17.57 -6.51 6.37
CA THR A 106 -16.62 -5.47 6.80
C THR A 106 -15.56 -5.19 5.73
N LEU A 107 -15.05 -6.23 5.08
CA LEU A 107 -14.10 -6.13 3.97
C LEU A 107 -14.67 -5.35 2.77
N ARG A 108 -15.95 -5.52 2.44
CA ARG A 108 -16.58 -4.76 1.35
C ARG A 108 -16.68 -3.27 1.63
N LEU A 109 -16.92 -2.89 2.88
CA LEU A 109 -16.92 -1.48 3.27
C LEU A 109 -15.54 -0.85 3.11
N LEU A 110 -14.48 -1.61 3.40
CA LEU A 110 -13.10 -1.14 3.27
C LEU A 110 -12.68 -0.95 1.80
N LYS A 111 -13.14 -1.81 0.88
CA LYS A 111 -12.87 -1.66 -0.57
C LYS A 111 -13.31 -0.31 -1.13
N LYS A 112 -14.36 0.30 -0.58
CA LYS A 112 -14.81 1.64 -1.01
C LYS A 112 -13.77 2.74 -0.78
N TYR A 113 -12.83 2.55 0.15
CA TYR A 113 -11.76 3.51 0.43
C TYR A 113 -10.55 3.36 -0.50
N THR A 114 -10.48 2.28 -1.29
CA THR A 114 -9.36 2.00 -2.21
C THR A 114 -9.71 2.22 -3.68
N ALA A 115 -10.90 2.76 -3.98
CA ALA A 115 -11.31 3.04 -5.35
C ALA A 115 -10.39 4.09 -6.00
N SER A 116 -9.85 3.79 -7.19
CA SER A 116 -9.19 4.79 -8.03
C SER A 116 -10.23 5.64 -8.74
N TYR A 117 -9.89 6.91 -8.96
CA TYR A 117 -10.74 7.86 -9.67
C TYR A 117 -10.08 8.25 -10.98
N VAL A 118 -10.88 8.39 -12.03
CA VAL A 118 -10.47 8.89 -13.34
C VAL A 118 -11.26 10.15 -13.68
N LYS A 119 -10.67 11.05 -14.48
CA LYS A 119 -11.39 12.19 -15.05
C LYS A 119 -12.12 11.73 -16.31
N VAL A 120 -13.44 11.90 -16.34
CA VAL A 120 -14.30 11.63 -17.50
C VAL A 120 -15.00 12.89 -17.96
N MET A 121 -15.19 13.02 -19.27
CA MET A 121 -16.08 14.02 -19.86
C MET A 121 -17.49 13.46 -19.89
N ARG A 122 -18.41 14.04 -19.09
CA ARG A 122 -19.82 13.67 -19.06
C ARG A 122 -20.67 14.95 -19.01
N ASP A 123 -21.76 14.97 -19.77
CA ASP A 123 -22.67 16.12 -19.90
C ASP A 123 -21.98 17.48 -20.23
N GLY A 124 -20.80 17.47 -20.86
CA GLY A 124 -20.02 18.67 -21.19
C GLY A 124 -19.06 19.18 -20.11
N GLU A 125 -18.93 18.46 -18.99
CA GLU A 125 -18.03 18.81 -17.90
C GLU A 125 -17.02 17.69 -17.62
N GLU A 126 -15.80 18.07 -17.24
CA GLU A 126 -14.81 17.13 -16.72
C GLU A 126 -15.13 16.82 -15.25
N ILE A 127 -15.62 15.61 -14.98
CA ILE A 127 -15.93 15.14 -13.64
C ILE A 127 -15.02 13.98 -13.24
N ALA A 128 -14.64 13.91 -11.96
CA ALA A 128 -13.94 12.74 -11.43
C ALA A 128 -14.97 11.65 -11.07
N CYS A 129 -14.85 10.48 -11.67
CA CYS A 129 -15.68 9.31 -11.35
C CYS A 129 -14.81 8.14 -10.89
N ALA A 130 -15.39 7.18 -10.15
CA ALA A 130 -14.70 5.97 -9.79
C ALA A 130 -14.36 5.16 -11.07
N ALA A 131 -13.17 4.56 -11.11
CA ALA A 131 -12.72 3.79 -12.27
C ALA A 131 -13.62 2.56 -12.56
N GLU A 132 -14.29 2.04 -11.51
CA GLU A 132 -15.27 0.96 -11.58
C GLU A 132 -16.57 1.37 -12.32
N GLU A 133 -16.90 2.67 -12.35
CA GLU A 133 -18.11 3.21 -12.98
C GLU A 133 -17.91 3.63 -14.45
N ILE A 134 -16.72 3.39 -15.00
CA ILE A 134 -16.42 3.67 -16.40
C ILE A 134 -17.18 2.67 -17.28
N VAL A 135 -17.75 3.16 -18.38
CA VAL A 135 -18.45 2.34 -19.37
C VAL A 135 -17.88 2.53 -20.77
N PRO A 136 -18.05 1.55 -21.69
CA PRO A 136 -17.71 1.74 -23.10
C PRO A 136 -18.36 3.00 -23.69
N GLY A 137 -17.57 3.85 -24.32
CA GLY A 137 -17.95 5.15 -24.85
C GLY A 137 -17.62 6.36 -23.95
N ASP A 138 -17.21 6.16 -22.69
CA ASP A 138 -16.72 7.30 -21.89
C ASP A 138 -15.46 7.91 -22.55
N ILE A 139 -15.33 9.23 -22.48
CA ILE A 139 -14.09 9.94 -22.85
C ILE A 139 -13.33 10.21 -21.56
N ILE A 140 -12.16 9.60 -21.41
CA ILE A 140 -11.29 9.77 -20.25
C ILE A 140 -10.12 10.72 -20.56
N VAL A 141 -9.67 11.44 -19.55
CA VAL A 141 -8.46 12.26 -19.61
C VAL A 141 -7.37 11.58 -18.78
N LEU A 142 -6.24 11.32 -19.40
CA LEU A 142 -5.09 10.64 -18.81
C LEU A 142 -3.90 11.61 -18.71
N GLU A 143 -3.32 11.68 -17.54
CA GLU A 143 -2.12 12.46 -17.23
C GLU A 143 -0.97 11.53 -16.83
N THR A 144 0.24 12.08 -16.74
CA THR A 144 1.42 11.32 -16.34
C THR A 144 1.24 10.69 -14.96
N GLY A 145 1.42 9.37 -14.86
CA GLY A 145 1.26 8.57 -13.65
C GLY A 145 -0.10 7.91 -13.49
N ASP A 146 -1.07 8.23 -14.36
CA ASP A 146 -2.37 7.59 -14.37
C ASP A 146 -2.27 6.18 -14.94
N LYS A 147 -3.04 5.26 -14.35
CA LYS A 147 -3.26 3.93 -14.88
C LYS A 147 -4.40 4.01 -15.88
N ILE A 148 -4.22 3.41 -17.05
CA ILE A 148 -5.30 3.31 -18.03
C ILE A 148 -6.35 2.33 -17.46
N PRO A 149 -7.57 2.80 -17.14
CA PRO A 149 -8.52 2.00 -16.36
C PRO A 149 -9.29 0.97 -17.21
N ALA A 150 -9.29 1.13 -18.52
CA ALA A 150 -10.04 0.32 -19.49
C ALA A 150 -9.27 0.28 -20.82
N ASP A 151 -9.64 -0.60 -21.74
CA ASP A 151 -9.04 -0.53 -23.08
C ASP A 151 -9.62 0.67 -23.83
N VAL A 152 -8.76 1.49 -24.42
CA VAL A 152 -9.12 2.78 -24.99
C VAL A 152 -8.51 3.04 -26.36
N ARG A 153 -9.15 3.92 -27.13
CA ARG A 153 -8.61 4.55 -28.33
C ARG A 153 -8.18 5.98 -28.01
N PHE A 154 -6.92 6.33 -28.27
CA PHE A 154 -6.45 7.70 -28.08
C PHE A 154 -7.08 8.68 -29.09
N LEU A 155 -7.70 9.73 -28.59
CA LEU A 155 -8.32 10.79 -29.39
C LEU A 155 -7.33 11.95 -29.61
N ASP A 156 -6.71 12.39 -28.52
CA ASP A 156 -5.68 13.44 -28.51
C ASP A 156 -4.48 12.94 -27.72
N VAL A 157 -3.27 13.22 -28.22
CA VAL A 157 -2.01 12.79 -27.60
C VAL A 157 -1.02 13.94 -27.59
N TYR A 158 -0.41 14.20 -26.43
CA TYR A 158 0.64 15.22 -26.26
C TYR A 158 1.86 14.59 -25.58
N ASN A 159 2.85 14.20 -26.39
CA ASN A 159 4.08 13.52 -25.94
C ASN A 159 3.80 12.34 -24.98
N THR A 160 2.75 11.58 -25.29
CA THR A 160 2.29 10.51 -24.40
C THR A 160 3.10 9.25 -24.64
N THR A 161 3.73 8.76 -23.57
CA THR A 161 4.35 7.44 -23.53
C THR A 161 3.66 6.57 -22.50
N VAL A 162 3.55 5.27 -22.81
CA VAL A 162 2.88 4.29 -21.96
C VAL A 162 3.81 3.13 -21.69
N ASP A 163 3.93 2.74 -20.42
CA ASP A 163 4.59 1.50 -20.00
C ASP A 163 3.61 0.33 -20.19
N GLU A 164 3.91 -0.51 -21.17
CA GLU A 164 3.13 -1.70 -21.53
C GLU A 164 3.81 -3.00 -21.07
N SER A 165 4.81 -2.91 -20.19
CA SER A 165 5.59 -4.06 -19.69
C SER A 165 4.71 -5.16 -19.08
N ILE A 166 3.55 -4.81 -18.51
CA ILE A 166 2.59 -5.78 -17.97
C ILE A 166 1.97 -6.69 -19.03
N LEU A 167 1.95 -6.27 -20.30
CA LEU A 167 1.40 -7.04 -21.43
C LEU A 167 2.49 -7.60 -22.33
N THR A 168 3.57 -6.86 -22.55
CA THR A 168 4.62 -7.22 -23.51
C THR A 168 5.87 -7.81 -22.85
N GLY A 169 6.08 -7.56 -21.55
CA GLY A 169 7.32 -7.89 -20.84
C GLY A 169 8.48 -6.92 -21.10
N GLU A 170 8.32 -5.97 -22.03
CA GLU A 170 9.36 -5.00 -22.41
C GLU A 170 9.27 -3.74 -21.54
N SER A 171 10.38 -3.38 -20.88
CA SER A 171 10.43 -2.26 -19.93
C SER A 171 10.49 -0.87 -20.59
N ALA A 172 10.64 -0.79 -21.92
CA ALA A 172 10.77 0.48 -22.64
C ALA A 172 9.38 1.11 -22.87
N PRO A 173 9.15 2.37 -22.43
CA PRO A 173 7.88 3.05 -22.70
C PRO A 173 7.61 3.23 -24.20
N VAL A 174 6.38 3.00 -24.62
CA VAL A 174 5.94 3.07 -26.02
C VAL A 174 5.33 4.44 -26.30
N ASN A 175 5.79 5.12 -27.35
CA ASN A 175 5.19 6.37 -27.83
C ASN A 175 3.82 6.12 -28.44
N LYS A 176 2.81 6.86 -27.98
CA LYS A 176 1.44 6.74 -28.48
C LYS A 176 1.11 7.82 -29.49
N THR A 177 0.17 7.51 -30.39
CA THR A 177 -0.36 8.44 -31.40
C THR A 177 -1.89 8.42 -31.40
N ASN A 178 -2.53 9.46 -31.90
CA ASN A 178 -3.96 9.45 -32.22
C ASN A 178 -4.22 9.13 -33.71
N ASP A 179 -3.19 9.05 -34.56
CA ASP A 179 -3.31 8.77 -35.99
C ASP A 179 -3.91 7.39 -36.28
N ILE A 180 -4.50 7.25 -37.48
CA ILE A 180 -4.97 5.97 -38.03
C ILE A 180 -3.76 5.16 -38.50
N LEU A 181 -3.72 3.87 -38.19
CA LEU A 181 -2.68 2.97 -38.69
C LEU A 181 -3.04 2.42 -40.07
N THR A 182 -2.03 2.11 -40.90
CA THR A 182 -2.26 1.56 -42.26
C THR A 182 -2.82 0.14 -42.23
N ASP A 183 -2.38 -0.66 -41.26
CA ASP A 183 -2.77 -2.06 -41.10
C ASP A 183 -3.41 -2.28 -39.73
N VAL A 184 -4.26 -3.29 -39.65
CA VAL A 184 -4.75 -3.81 -38.37
C VAL A 184 -3.55 -4.33 -37.59
N ALA A 185 -3.32 -3.78 -36.39
CA ALA A 185 -2.22 -4.21 -35.55
C ALA A 185 -2.36 -5.70 -35.21
N LYS A 186 -1.27 -6.46 -35.29
CA LYS A 186 -1.26 -7.90 -34.99
C LYS A 186 -0.90 -8.21 -33.54
N ASP A 187 -0.32 -7.23 -32.86
CA ASP A 187 0.20 -7.36 -31.51
C ASP A 187 0.05 -6.03 -30.74
N TYR A 188 0.15 -6.08 -29.41
CA TYR A 188 -0.06 -4.94 -28.51
C TYR A 188 0.90 -3.79 -28.79
N TYR A 189 2.19 -4.07 -28.97
CA TYR A 189 3.22 -3.06 -29.23
C TYR A 189 3.03 -2.36 -30.58
N GLN A 190 2.32 -2.98 -31.54
CA GLN A 190 2.01 -2.38 -32.84
C GLN A 190 0.81 -1.45 -32.77
N ALA A 191 -0.06 -1.60 -31.78
CA ALA A 191 -1.26 -0.81 -31.59
C ALA A 191 -0.94 0.55 -30.91
N LEU A 192 -0.13 1.37 -31.58
CA LEU A 192 0.36 2.66 -31.07
C LEU A 192 -0.75 3.68 -30.75
N ASN A 193 -1.95 3.45 -31.29
CA ASN A 193 -3.08 4.34 -31.14
C ASN A 193 -4.18 3.82 -30.19
N LEU A 194 -3.93 2.66 -29.57
CA LEU A 194 -4.69 2.08 -28.46
C LEU A 194 -3.91 2.18 -27.15
N GLY A 195 -4.65 2.26 -26.05
CA GLY A 195 -4.15 2.05 -24.69
C GLY A 195 -4.90 0.89 -24.05
N PHE A 196 -4.21 0.13 -23.20
CA PHE A 196 -4.77 -1.11 -22.66
C PHE A 196 -5.00 -0.99 -21.15
N SER A 197 -6.07 -1.62 -20.66
CA SER A 197 -6.37 -1.62 -19.23
C SER A 197 -5.18 -2.19 -18.44
N GLY A 198 -4.72 -1.47 -17.42
CA GLY A 198 -3.60 -1.89 -16.57
C GLY A 198 -2.26 -1.25 -16.88
N THR A 199 -2.07 -0.71 -18.10
CA THR A 199 -0.82 -0.03 -18.48
C THR A 199 -0.76 1.38 -17.88
N ILE A 200 0.44 1.97 -17.80
CA ILE A 200 0.67 3.22 -17.06
C ILE A 200 1.17 4.31 -18.00
N VAL A 201 0.63 5.52 -17.88
CA VAL A 201 1.15 6.68 -18.61
C VAL A 201 2.44 7.17 -17.95
N VAL A 202 3.57 7.05 -18.64
CA VAL A 202 4.90 7.44 -18.12
C VAL A 202 5.19 8.92 -18.33
N SER A 203 4.75 9.48 -19.46
CA SER A 203 4.89 10.90 -19.78
C SER A 203 3.72 11.41 -20.61
N GLY A 204 3.53 12.73 -20.63
CA GLY A 204 2.57 13.40 -21.51
C GLY A 204 1.14 13.46 -20.97
N LYS A 205 0.21 13.83 -21.85
CA LYS A 205 -1.23 13.95 -21.58
C LYS A 205 -2.02 13.43 -22.77
N ALA A 206 -3.08 12.65 -22.51
CA ALA A 206 -3.93 12.13 -23.57
C ALA A 206 -5.42 12.23 -23.22
N LYS A 207 -6.26 12.33 -24.26
CA LYS A 207 -7.69 12.04 -24.18
C LYS A 207 -7.95 10.73 -24.90
N ALA A 208 -8.82 9.89 -24.35
CA ALA A 208 -9.09 8.59 -24.94
C ALA A 208 -10.55 8.18 -24.80
N ALA A 209 -11.10 7.49 -25.80
CA ALA A 209 -12.44 6.90 -25.75
C ALA A 209 -12.36 5.45 -25.28
N VAL A 210 -13.20 5.08 -24.33
CA VAL A 210 -13.25 3.72 -23.76
C VAL A 210 -13.91 2.75 -24.74
N LEU A 211 -13.20 1.69 -25.10
CA LEU A 211 -13.67 0.65 -26.01
C LEU A 211 -14.22 -0.56 -25.25
N ALA A 212 -13.49 -1.03 -24.23
CA ALA A 212 -13.86 -2.22 -23.48
C ALA A 212 -13.48 -2.11 -22.00
N THR A 213 -14.37 -2.58 -21.13
CA THR A 213 -14.23 -2.53 -19.67
C THR A 213 -14.26 -3.92 -19.04
N GLY A 214 -13.70 -4.04 -17.83
CA GLY A 214 -13.74 -5.21 -16.97
C GLY A 214 -13.30 -6.49 -17.67
N LYS A 215 -14.16 -7.51 -17.66
CA LYS A 215 -13.90 -8.82 -18.29
C LYS A 215 -13.67 -8.76 -19.81
N SER A 216 -14.18 -7.73 -20.47
CA SER A 216 -14.06 -7.59 -21.93
C SER A 216 -12.73 -6.96 -22.32
N ALA A 217 -12.07 -6.27 -21.41
CA ALA A 217 -10.76 -5.67 -21.63
C ALA A 217 -9.65 -6.74 -21.75
N VAL A 218 -8.54 -6.40 -22.40
CA VAL A 218 -7.39 -7.29 -22.65
C VAL A 218 -6.92 -7.94 -21.35
N LEU A 219 -6.62 -7.13 -20.33
CA LEU A 219 -6.15 -7.65 -19.04
C LEU A 219 -7.21 -8.54 -18.36
N GLY A 220 -8.49 -8.21 -18.48
CA GLY A 220 -9.59 -9.03 -17.96
C GLY A 220 -9.73 -10.39 -18.65
N ARG A 221 -9.29 -10.50 -19.92
CA ARG A 221 -9.24 -11.78 -20.64
C ARG A 221 -8.02 -12.61 -20.25
N ILE A 222 -6.88 -11.98 -20.01
CA ILE A 222 -5.62 -12.63 -19.60
C ILE A 222 -5.70 -13.16 -18.17
N THR A 223 -6.13 -12.33 -17.22
CA THR A 223 -6.25 -12.67 -15.78
C THR A 223 -7.24 -13.80 -15.48
N ARG A 224 -8.08 -14.21 -16.44
CA ARG A 224 -8.90 -15.43 -16.31
C ARG A 224 -8.05 -16.71 -16.30
N LEU A 225 -6.81 -16.63 -16.80
CA LEU A 225 -5.89 -17.75 -16.96
C LEU A 225 -4.81 -17.82 -15.86
N GLU A 226 -4.52 -16.72 -15.17
CA GLU A 226 -3.55 -16.66 -14.07
C GLU A 226 -4.24 -16.29 -12.75
N VAL A 227 -4.33 -17.27 -11.86
CA VAL A 227 -4.58 -16.98 -10.44
C VAL A 227 -3.32 -16.31 -9.91
N GLU A 228 -3.37 -14.99 -9.67
CA GLU A 228 -2.26 -14.22 -9.11
C GLU A 228 -1.61 -14.96 -7.94
N THR A 229 -0.29 -15.09 -7.98
CA THR A 229 0.52 -15.47 -6.80
C THR A 229 0.44 -14.33 -5.79
N MET A 230 -0.61 -14.32 -4.97
CA MET A 230 -0.73 -13.37 -3.86
C MET A 230 0.49 -13.52 -2.94
N ARG A 231 1.10 -12.39 -2.55
CA ARG A 231 2.15 -12.39 -1.52
C ARG A 231 1.54 -12.90 -0.21
N VAL A 232 1.87 -14.14 0.14
CA VAL A 232 1.49 -14.79 1.39
C VAL A 232 2.25 -14.13 2.54
N SER A 233 1.56 -13.67 3.58
CA SER A 233 2.20 -12.97 4.70
C SER A 233 3.07 -13.92 5.54
N SER A 234 3.99 -13.35 6.33
CA SER A 234 4.81 -14.10 7.28
C SER A 234 3.94 -14.87 8.28
N PHE A 235 2.83 -14.27 8.74
CA PHE A 235 1.84 -14.94 9.56
C PHE A 235 1.14 -16.11 8.87
N GLU A 236 0.68 -15.95 7.63
CA GLU A 236 0.02 -17.03 6.89
C GLU A 236 0.95 -18.24 6.70
N LYS A 237 2.22 -17.99 6.37
CA LYS A 237 3.26 -19.05 6.35
C LYS A 237 3.46 -19.67 7.74
N GLY A 238 3.45 -18.84 8.78
CA GLY A 238 3.50 -19.26 10.18
C GLY A 238 2.35 -20.21 10.54
N ILE A 239 1.11 -19.85 10.22
CA ILE A 239 -0.08 -20.68 10.47
C ILE A 239 -0.01 -21.99 9.68
N ALA A 240 0.41 -21.96 8.42
CA ALA A 240 0.46 -23.16 7.59
C ALA A 240 1.49 -24.18 8.13
N SER A 241 2.70 -23.71 8.45
CA SER A 241 3.75 -24.56 9.06
C SER A 241 3.33 -25.08 10.44
N PHE A 242 2.68 -24.24 11.22
CA PHE A 242 2.10 -24.58 12.52
C PHE A 242 1.01 -25.66 12.40
N SER A 243 0.04 -25.49 11.51
CA SER A 243 -1.05 -26.45 11.28
C SER A 243 -0.52 -27.81 10.86
N SER A 244 0.53 -27.84 10.00
CA SER A 244 1.19 -29.08 9.61
C SER A 244 1.88 -29.77 10.79
N PHE A 245 2.51 -29.00 11.68
CA PHE A 245 3.13 -29.54 12.89
C PHE A 245 2.09 -30.17 13.84
N ILE A 246 0.99 -29.46 14.10
CA ILE A 246 -0.12 -29.96 14.94
C ILE A 246 -0.68 -31.26 14.39
N LEU A 247 -0.97 -31.30 13.08
CA LEU A 247 -1.52 -32.49 12.45
C LEU A 247 -0.61 -33.71 12.62
N LYS A 248 0.71 -33.55 12.42
CA LYS A 248 1.68 -34.63 12.61
C LYS A 248 1.75 -35.12 14.06
N LEU A 249 1.73 -34.18 15.02
CA LEU A 249 1.78 -34.51 16.44
C LEU A 249 0.52 -35.25 16.88
N VAL A 250 -0.66 -34.76 16.51
CA VAL A 250 -1.95 -35.38 16.81
C VAL A 250 -2.02 -36.79 16.22
N LEU A 251 -1.69 -36.96 14.93
CA LEU A 251 -1.67 -38.28 14.30
C LEU A 251 -0.70 -39.25 14.99
N ALA A 252 0.50 -38.79 15.37
CA ALA A 252 1.47 -39.62 16.07
C ALA A 252 0.95 -40.05 17.46
N THR A 253 0.37 -39.12 18.23
CA THR A 253 -0.20 -39.44 19.55
C THR A 253 -1.43 -40.34 19.44
N LEU A 254 -2.31 -40.15 18.45
CA LEU A 254 -3.46 -41.03 18.22
C LEU A 254 -3.02 -42.46 17.89
N VAL A 255 -2.06 -42.62 16.98
CA VAL A 255 -1.50 -43.95 16.66
C VAL A 255 -0.91 -44.58 17.92
N LEU A 256 -0.17 -43.81 18.73
CA LEU A 256 0.41 -44.30 19.98
C LEU A 256 -0.66 -44.72 21.00
N VAL A 257 -1.69 -43.91 21.23
CA VAL A 257 -2.80 -44.21 22.15
C VAL A 257 -3.58 -45.43 21.68
N PHE A 258 -3.83 -45.54 20.38
CA PHE A 258 -4.56 -46.65 19.78
C PHE A 258 -3.77 -47.96 19.89
N LEU A 259 -2.48 -47.96 19.55
CA LEU A 259 -1.60 -49.11 19.73
C LEU A 259 -1.47 -49.49 21.21
N ALA A 260 -1.30 -48.50 22.09
CA ALA A 260 -1.20 -48.76 23.53
C ALA A 260 -2.48 -49.39 24.09
N HIS A 261 -3.67 -48.96 23.66
CA HIS A 261 -4.92 -49.62 24.05
C HIS A 261 -4.98 -51.07 23.59
N ILE A 262 -4.58 -51.35 22.35
CA ILE A 262 -4.58 -52.72 21.80
C ILE A 262 -3.62 -53.63 22.57
N PHE A 263 -2.43 -53.15 22.94
CA PHE A 263 -1.41 -53.98 23.58
C PHE A 263 -1.55 -54.09 25.10
N PHE A 264 -2.02 -53.04 25.79
CA PHE A 264 -2.03 -52.98 27.25
C PHE A 264 -3.38 -53.25 27.90
N LYS A 265 -4.51 -53.20 27.16
CA LYS A 265 -5.84 -53.45 27.72
C LYS A 265 -6.54 -54.66 27.10
N GLN A 266 -7.18 -55.46 27.95
CA GLN A 266 -8.03 -56.58 27.53
C GLN A 266 -9.50 -56.12 27.44
N GLY A 267 -10.21 -56.49 26.37
CA GLY A 267 -11.63 -56.16 26.19
C GLY A 267 -11.92 -54.77 25.61
N VAL A 268 -11.03 -54.24 24.77
CA VAL A 268 -11.18 -52.92 24.14
C VAL A 268 -12.40 -52.88 23.23
N ASP A 269 -13.33 -51.96 23.52
CA ASP A 269 -14.36 -51.59 22.56
C ASP A 269 -13.76 -50.70 21.47
N PHE A 270 -13.47 -51.32 20.32
CA PHE A 270 -12.91 -50.63 19.16
C PHE A 270 -13.79 -49.49 18.67
N VAL A 271 -15.11 -49.55 18.87
CA VAL A 271 -16.05 -48.51 18.45
C VAL A 271 -15.86 -47.27 19.27
N THR A 272 -16.03 -47.41 20.59
CA THR A 272 -15.86 -46.33 21.56
C THR A 272 -14.45 -45.75 21.48
N LEU A 273 -13.42 -46.57 21.32
CA LEU A 273 -12.04 -46.12 21.12
C LEU A 273 -11.85 -45.33 19.82
N THR A 274 -12.51 -45.71 18.72
CA THR A 274 -12.42 -44.98 17.44
C THR A 274 -13.13 -43.62 17.54
N ILE A 275 -14.34 -43.58 18.12
CA ILE A 275 -15.09 -42.33 18.32
C ILE A 275 -14.32 -41.40 19.26
N PHE A 276 -13.76 -41.92 20.36
CA PHE A 276 -12.88 -41.19 21.26
C PHE A 276 -11.64 -40.65 20.55
N SER A 277 -10.96 -41.46 19.75
CA SER A 277 -9.77 -41.03 18.99
C SER A 277 -10.09 -39.89 18.02
N ILE A 278 -11.26 -39.95 17.35
CA ILE A 278 -11.71 -38.86 16.46
C ILE A 278 -12.05 -37.60 17.27
N ALA A 279 -12.78 -37.72 18.38
CA ALA A 279 -13.14 -36.58 19.22
C ALA A 279 -11.91 -35.91 19.84
N LEU A 280 -10.94 -36.72 20.29
CA LEU A 280 -9.66 -36.28 20.83
C LEU A 280 -8.77 -35.63 19.74
N ALA A 281 -8.84 -36.11 18.50
CA ALA A 281 -8.15 -35.47 17.37
C ALA A 281 -8.71 -34.06 17.10
N VAL A 282 -10.03 -33.95 17.07
CA VAL A 282 -10.74 -32.69 16.80
C VAL A 282 -10.51 -31.69 17.95
N SER A 283 -10.37 -32.15 19.19
CA SER A 283 -10.18 -31.25 20.34
C SER A 283 -8.86 -30.48 20.36
N VAL A 284 -7.84 -30.94 19.63
CA VAL A 284 -6.55 -30.22 19.56
C VAL A 284 -6.59 -29.11 18.53
N ILE A 285 -7.39 -29.28 17.48
CA ILE A 285 -7.29 -28.49 16.27
C ILE A 285 -8.02 -27.17 16.51
N PRO A 286 -7.31 -26.03 16.40
CA PRO A 286 -7.94 -24.74 16.62
C PRO A 286 -8.73 -24.34 15.37
N GLU A 287 -9.90 -24.96 15.15
CA GLU A 287 -10.74 -24.74 13.97
C GLU A 287 -11.21 -23.27 13.87
N ALA A 288 -11.40 -22.62 15.01
CA ALA A 288 -11.77 -21.20 15.08
C ALA A 288 -10.62 -20.26 14.66
N LEU A 289 -9.37 -20.73 14.59
CA LEU A 289 -8.20 -19.87 14.38
C LEU A 289 -8.26 -19.04 13.09
N PRO A 290 -8.55 -19.60 11.90
CA PRO A 290 -8.62 -18.78 10.67
C PRO A 290 -9.72 -17.72 10.74
N VAL A 291 -10.81 -18.02 11.44
CA VAL A 291 -11.96 -17.13 11.55
C VAL A 291 -11.70 -16.01 12.55
N VAL A 292 -11.14 -16.32 13.71
CA VAL A 292 -10.78 -15.34 14.75
C VAL A 292 -9.68 -14.40 14.27
N THR A 293 -8.71 -14.91 13.52
CA THR A 293 -7.64 -14.08 12.95
C THR A 293 -8.19 -13.11 11.89
N THR A 294 -9.05 -13.60 11.00
CA THR A 294 -9.78 -12.75 10.04
C THR A 294 -10.63 -11.70 10.74
N PHE A 295 -11.37 -12.09 11.79
CA PHE A 295 -12.18 -11.17 12.57
C PHE A 295 -11.34 -10.08 13.27
N SER A 296 -10.23 -10.48 13.90
CA SER A 296 -9.26 -9.58 14.57
C SER A 296 -8.68 -8.57 13.59
N LEU A 297 -8.16 -9.04 12.44
CA LEU A 297 -7.60 -8.20 11.39
C LEU A 297 -8.66 -7.28 10.77
N SER A 298 -9.87 -7.79 10.51
CA SER A 298 -10.97 -6.99 9.96
C SER A 298 -11.39 -5.86 10.89
N ARG A 299 -11.46 -6.12 12.20
CA ARG A 299 -11.71 -5.10 13.21
C ARG A 299 -10.55 -4.09 13.30
N GLY A 300 -9.31 -4.57 13.23
CA GLY A 300 -8.12 -3.73 13.15
C GLY A 300 -8.17 -2.77 11.97
N ALA A 301 -8.52 -3.28 10.79
CA ALA A 301 -8.69 -2.50 9.56
C ALA A 301 -9.73 -1.38 9.72
N LEU A 302 -10.86 -1.66 10.39
CA LEU A 302 -11.87 -0.64 10.68
C LEU A 302 -11.35 0.46 11.62
N ARG A 303 -10.56 0.11 12.64
CA ARG A 303 -9.95 1.09 13.55
C ARG A 303 -8.90 1.95 12.82
N LEU A 304 -8.08 1.32 11.99
CA LEU A 304 -7.14 2.00 11.10
C LEU A 304 -7.87 2.98 10.16
N ALA A 305 -8.97 2.55 9.53
CA ALA A 305 -9.74 3.41 8.62
C ALA A 305 -10.29 4.65 9.34
N LYS A 306 -10.78 4.50 10.59
CA LYS A 306 -11.19 5.63 11.43
C LYS A 306 -10.02 6.58 11.75
N LYS A 307 -8.82 6.04 11.86
CA LYS A 307 -7.55 6.78 12.01
C LYS A 307 -6.96 7.25 10.68
N LYS A 308 -7.71 7.15 9.57
CA LYS A 308 -7.30 7.60 8.22
C LYS A 308 -6.17 6.79 7.58
N VAL A 309 -6.01 5.54 8.01
CA VAL A 309 -5.11 4.54 7.44
C VAL A 309 -5.94 3.42 6.82
N VAL A 310 -5.81 3.19 5.52
CA VAL A 310 -6.60 2.20 4.77
C VAL A 310 -5.66 1.10 4.30
N VAL A 311 -5.98 -0.15 4.60
CA VAL A 311 -5.20 -1.31 4.16
C VAL A 311 -5.83 -1.91 2.91
N LYS A 312 -5.02 -2.24 1.89
CA LYS A 312 -5.51 -2.94 0.68
C LYS A 312 -5.74 -4.44 0.93
N ARG A 313 -4.95 -5.02 1.84
CA ARG A 313 -5.03 -6.43 2.27
C ARG A 313 -5.00 -6.51 3.80
N LEU A 314 -5.80 -7.39 4.40
CA LEU A 314 -5.86 -7.52 5.87
C LEU A 314 -4.50 -7.90 6.47
N SER A 315 -3.74 -8.73 5.77
CA SER A 315 -2.40 -9.13 6.19
C SER A 315 -1.43 -7.95 6.30
N ALA A 316 -1.63 -6.84 5.58
CA ALA A 316 -0.75 -5.66 5.65
C ALA A 316 -0.83 -4.93 7.00
N ILE A 317 -1.83 -5.23 7.85
CA ILE A 317 -1.91 -4.69 9.22
C ILE A 317 -0.77 -5.21 10.09
N GLU A 318 -0.41 -6.48 9.91
CA GLU A 318 0.75 -7.07 10.58
C GLU A 318 2.03 -6.41 10.08
N ASP A 319 2.19 -6.35 8.75
CA ASP A 319 3.38 -5.76 8.13
C ASP A 319 3.58 -4.32 8.63
N LEU A 320 2.50 -3.52 8.69
CA LEU A 320 2.48 -2.18 9.29
C LEU A 320 2.97 -2.17 10.76
N GLY A 321 2.52 -3.13 11.57
CA GLY A 321 2.96 -3.26 12.96
C GLY A 321 4.43 -3.71 13.08
N GLY A 322 4.93 -4.40 12.06
CA GLY A 322 6.30 -4.90 11.96
C GLY A 322 7.37 -3.85 11.66
N ILE A 323 6.99 -2.66 11.19
CA ILE A 323 7.92 -1.59 10.79
C ILE A 323 8.91 -1.26 11.93
N GLU A 324 10.20 -1.38 11.61
CA GLU A 324 11.35 -1.01 12.45
C GLU A 324 11.94 0.32 11.99
N ILE A 325 12.02 0.52 10.67
CA ILE A 325 12.53 1.74 10.05
C ILE A 325 11.47 2.32 9.12
N LEU A 326 11.12 3.58 9.31
CA LEU A 326 10.18 4.30 8.47
C LEU A 326 10.93 5.33 7.61
N CYS A 327 11.07 5.03 6.33
CA CYS A 327 11.60 5.93 5.31
C CYS A 327 10.49 6.85 4.81
N VAL A 328 10.70 8.17 4.88
CA VAL A 328 9.74 9.18 4.42
C VAL A 328 10.41 10.22 3.52
N ASP A 329 9.67 10.71 2.54
CA ASP A 329 10.04 11.98 1.90
C ASP A 329 9.71 13.15 2.82
N LYS A 330 10.48 14.23 2.71
CA LYS A 330 10.35 15.45 3.49
C LYS A 330 9.10 16.23 3.11
N THR A 331 8.92 16.48 1.81
CA THR A 331 7.96 17.46 1.29
C THR A 331 6.53 17.01 1.53
N GLY A 332 5.75 17.82 2.25
CA GLY A 332 4.35 17.55 2.55
C GLY A 332 4.11 16.49 3.63
N THR A 333 5.09 15.66 4.00
CA THR A 333 4.95 14.68 5.09
C THR A 333 5.36 15.31 6.41
N LEU A 334 6.54 15.93 6.42
CA LEU A 334 7.10 16.67 7.56
C LEU A 334 6.80 18.17 7.47
N THR A 335 6.68 18.68 6.24
CA THR A 335 6.37 20.08 5.95
C THR A 335 4.94 20.26 5.46
N GLU A 336 4.43 21.49 5.43
CA GLU A 336 3.07 21.78 4.97
C GLU A 336 2.90 21.72 3.45
N ASN A 337 4.00 21.68 2.68
CA ASN A 337 3.99 21.80 1.22
C ASN A 337 3.29 23.08 0.74
N SER A 338 3.40 24.14 1.55
CA SER A 338 2.86 25.47 1.28
C SER A 338 4.00 26.47 1.33
N LEU A 339 4.70 26.60 0.22
CA LEU A 339 5.85 27.49 0.12
C LEU A 339 5.43 28.95 0.29
N THR A 340 6.28 29.71 0.99
CA THR A 340 6.20 31.16 1.10
C THR A 340 7.54 31.78 0.74
N VAL A 341 7.53 32.88 -0.01
CA VAL A 341 8.75 33.66 -0.26
C VAL A 341 9.22 34.24 1.07
N ALA A 342 10.48 33.95 1.42
CA ALA A 342 11.10 34.41 2.65
C ALA A 342 11.95 35.66 2.39
N GLU A 343 12.92 35.55 1.47
CA GLU A 343 13.85 36.62 1.14
C GLU A 343 14.24 36.58 -0.35
N ILE A 344 14.66 37.71 -0.90
CA ILE A 344 15.09 37.86 -2.30
C ILE A 344 16.45 38.54 -2.32
N TYR A 345 17.32 38.13 -3.24
CA TYR A 345 18.63 38.77 -3.43
C TYR A 345 18.90 38.99 -4.94
N PRO A 346 19.19 40.23 -5.38
CA PRO A 346 19.19 41.47 -4.61
C PRO A 346 17.77 41.89 -4.19
N ASP A 347 17.61 42.41 -2.97
CA ASP A 347 16.32 42.81 -2.39
C ASP A 347 15.63 43.94 -3.18
N SER A 348 16.41 44.71 -3.95
CA SER A 348 15.99 45.92 -4.67
C SER A 348 15.51 45.70 -6.11
N SER A 349 15.31 44.45 -6.58
CA SER A 349 14.91 44.19 -7.97
C SER A 349 13.48 43.65 -8.09
N PRO A 350 12.47 44.49 -8.40
CA PRO A 350 11.12 44.05 -8.73
C PRO A 350 11.11 43.10 -9.93
N ASP A 351 12.09 43.24 -10.81
CA ASP A 351 12.20 42.43 -12.03
C ASP A 351 12.44 40.96 -11.69
N THR A 352 13.23 40.61 -10.67
CA THR A 352 13.44 39.21 -10.27
C THR A 352 12.11 38.50 -9.97
N LEU A 353 11.22 39.13 -9.21
CA LEU A 353 9.88 38.61 -8.90
C LEU A 353 8.97 38.56 -10.14
N ILE A 354 9.02 39.58 -11.00
CA ILE A 354 8.20 39.64 -12.21
C ILE A 354 8.59 38.52 -13.18
N TYR A 355 9.89 38.36 -13.47
CA TYR A 355 10.40 37.32 -14.35
C TYR A 355 10.21 35.91 -13.74
N ALA A 356 10.32 35.77 -12.41
CA ALA A 356 9.98 34.51 -11.72
C ALA A 356 8.50 34.11 -11.90
N ASN A 357 7.57 35.07 -11.82
CA ASN A 357 6.15 34.82 -12.08
C ASN A 357 5.87 34.55 -13.56
N LEU A 358 6.56 35.25 -14.48
CA LEU A 358 6.44 35.01 -15.92
C LEU A 358 6.94 33.62 -16.33
N SER A 359 7.80 32.99 -15.51
CA SER A 359 8.32 31.64 -15.70
C SER A 359 7.57 30.52 -14.95
N ALA A 360 6.38 30.82 -14.40
CA ALA A 360 5.50 29.81 -13.81
C ALA A 360 5.08 28.71 -14.82
N SER A 361 4.79 27.48 -14.41
CA SER A 361 4.45 26.40 -15.35
C SER A 361 3.05 26.54 -15.96
N SER A 362 2.11 27.25 -15.31
CA SER A 362 0.78 27.57 -15.85
C SER A 362 0.21 28.88 -15.27
N LEU A 363 -0.70 29.54 -15.97
CA LEU A 363 -1.49 30.68 -15.46
C LEU A 363 -2.92 30.27 -15.05
N GLU A 364 -3.32 29.03 -15.30
CA GLU A 364 -4.62 28.51 -14.87
C GLU A 364 -4.60 28.32 -13.34
N LYS A 365 -5.58 28.95 -12.66
CA LYS A 365 -5.68 28.97 -11.18
C LYS A 365 -5.62 27.59 -10.52
N ASN A 366 -5.96 26.51 -11.23
CA ASN A 366 -6.08 25.16 -10.68
C ASN A 366 -4.83 24.27 -10.89
N LYS A 367 -3.74 24.77 -11.50
CA LYS A 367 -2.53 23.97 -11.81
C LYS A 367 -1.19 24.66 -11.43
N LEU A 368 -1.21 25.63 -10.53
CA LEU A 368 0.02 26.34 -10.11
C LEU A 368 0.85 25.46 -9.16
N GLU A 369 2.15 25.33 -9.44
CA GLU A 369 3.10 24.68 -8.53
C GLU A 369 3.25 25.48 -7.21
N PRO A 370 3.66 24.85 -6.09
CA PRO A 370 3.83 25.55 -4.82
C PRO A 370 4.74 26.79 -4.90
N PHE A 371 5.81 26.73 -5.70
CA PHE A 371 6.69 27.88 -5.95
C PHE A 371 5.96 29.02 -6.67
N ASP A 372 5.12 28.70 -7.66
CA ASP A 372 4.37 29.68 -8.44
C ASP A 372 3.29 30.35 -7.59
N ILE A 373 2.60 29.59 -6.74
CA ILE A 373 1.65 30.12 -5.77
C ILE A 373 2.34 31.09 -4.80
N ALA A 374 3.52 30.71 -4.28
CA ALA A 374 4.29 31.53 -3.37
C ALA A 374 4.71 32.86 -4.02
N LEU A 375 5.25 32.79 -5.25
CA LEU A 375 5.66 33.94 -6.04
C LEU A 375 4.49 34.87 -6.35
N TRP A 376 3.33 34.33 -6.70
CA TRP A 376 2.14 35.11 -7.03
C TRP A 376 1.54 35.81 -5.81
N LYS A 377 1.51 35.12 -4.65
CA LYS A 377 1.06 35.70 -3.38
C LYS A 377 1.95 36.86 -2.95
N HIS A 378 3.26 36.71 -3.12
CA HIS A 378 4.25 37.73 -2.74
C HIS A 378 4.34 38.89 -3.75
N LEU A 379 3.89 38.72 -5.00
CA LEU A 379 3.93 39.76 -6.02
C LEU A 379 2.96 40.93 -5.70
N PRO A 380 3.46 42.18 -5.58
CA PRO A 380 2.63 43.36 -5.36
C PRO A 380 1.58 43.57 -6.46
N LYS A 381 0.41 44.09 -6.08
CA LYS A 381 -0.74 44.24 -7.00
C LYS A 381 -0.44 45.08 -8.25
N GLU A 382 0.44 46.08 -8.14
CA GLU A 382 0.84 46.94 -9.26
C GLU A 382 1.58 46.18 -10.37
N HIS A 383 2.42 45.21 -9.99
CA HIS A 383 3.20 44.42 -10.93
C HIS A 383 2.43 43.26 -11.55
N ARG A 384 1.31 42.83 -10.96
CA ARG A 384 0.43 41.80 -11.53
C ARG A 384 -0.05 42.18 -12.93
N LYS A 385 -0.36 43.46 -13.16
CA LYS A 385 -0.74 43.99 -14.48
C LYS A 385 0.36 43.81 -15.53
N ARG A 386 1.64 43.98 -15.14
CA ARG A 386 2.81 43.78 -16.03
C ARG A 386 2.94 42.31 -16.44
N VAL A 387 2.74 41.38 -15.51
CA VAL A 387 2.80 39.93 -15.81
C VAL A 387 1.70 39.54 -16.80
N SER A 388 0.47 40.02 -16.61
CA SER A 388 -0.66 39.70 -17.50
C SER A 388 -0.60 40.34 -18.89
N ARG A 389 0.28 41.33 -19.11
CA ARG A 389 0.49 41.96 -20.44
C ARG A 389 1.48 41.18 -21.32
N CYS A 390 2.29 40.30 -20.74
CA CYS A 390 3.24 39.48 -21.48
C CYS A 390 2.53 38.25 -22.05
N LYS A 391 2.77 37.96 -23.34
CA LYS A 391 2.24 36.76 -24.00
C LYS A 391 3.31 35.67 -23.99
N ARG A 392 3.01 34.52 -23.41
CA ARG A 392 3.88 33.32 -23.54
C ARG A 392 3.75 32.76 -24.95
N ILE A 393 4.89 32.45 -25.55
CA ILE A 393 4.95 31.88 -26.90
C ILE A 393 5.24 30.38 -26.82
N MET A 394 6.25 30.01 -26.02
CA MET A 394 6.72 28.64 -25.93
C MET A 394 7.28 28.40 -24.54
N ASP A 395 7.10 27.19 -24.03
CA ASP A 395 7.63 26.74 -22.76
C ASP A 395 8.34 25.39 -22.92
N MET A 396 9.38 25.22 -22.12
CA MET A 396 10.01 23.95 -21.87
C MET A 396 9.85 23.68 -20.37
N PRO A 397 9.05 22.65 -19.99
CA PRO A 397 8.80 22.35 -18.60
C PRO A 397 10.08 21.98 -17.86
N PHE A 398 9.99 21.94 -16.53
CA PHE A 398 11.12 21.60 -15.68
C PHE A 398 11.65 20.20 -16.03
N ASP A 399 12.94 20.13 -16.27
CA ASP A 399 13.66 18.89 -16.58
C ASP A 399 14.47 18.46 -15.34
N PRO A 400 14.20 17.30 -14.72
CA PRO A 400 14.92 16.84 -13.52
C PRO A 400 16.43 16.64 -13.72
N GLY A 401 16.86 16.27 -14.93
CA GLY A 401 18.28 16.12 -15.26
C GLY A 401 18.99 17.47 -15.37
N ARG A 402 18.34 18.47 -15.98
CA ARG A 402 18.88 19.83 -16.14
C ARG A 402 18.61 20.77 -14.96
N ARG A 403 17.67 20.41 -14.08
CA ARG A 403 17.20 21.16 -12.90
C ARG A 403 16.77 22.61 -13.17
N ARG A 404 16.17 22.86 -14.33
CA ARG A 404 15.67 24.18 -14.78
C ARG A 404 14.51 24.06 -15.77
N ASN A 405 13.71 25.12 -15.89
CA ASN A 405 12.74 25.32 -16.97
C ASN A 405 13.12 26.54 -17.83
N LEU A 406 12.56 26.63 -19.03
CA LEU A 406 12.79 27.74 -19.96
C LEU A 406 11.46 28.21 -20.53
N ILE A 407 11.21 29.52 -20.53
CA ILE A 407 9.97 30.09 -21.07
C ILE A 407 10.32 31.28 -21.96
N LEU A 408 9.75 31.29 -23.17
CA LEU A 408 9.87 32.39 -24.12
C LEU A 408 8.63 33.28 -24.04
N VAL A 409 8.82 34.57 -23.75
CA VAL A 409 7.76 35.57 -23.66
C VAL A 409 7.93 36.66 -24.72
N ALA A 410 6.81 37.13 -25.27
CA ALA A 410 6.74 38.35 -26.07
C ALA A 410 6.29 39.53 -25.20
N LYS A 411 7.07 40.62 -25.28
CA LYS A 411 6.83 41.88 -24.58
C LYS A 411 7.16 43.04 -25.53
N GLU A 412 6.17 43.86 -25.88
CA GLU A 412 6.36 45.13 -26.61
C GLU A 412 7.32 45.02 -27.83
N ASN A 413 7.07 44.04 -28.72
CA ASN A 413 7.89 43.69 -29.90
C ASN A 413 9.29 43.11 -29.64
N LYS A 414 9.59 42.70 -28.41
CA LYS A 414 10.82 41.98 -28.06
C LYS A 414 10.52 40.57 -27.54
N LEU A 415 11.42 39.63 -27.84
CA LEU A 415 11.39 38.27 -27.34
C LEU A 415 12.38 38.14 -26.18
N GLU A 416 11.91 37.71 -25.02
CA GLU A 416 12.75 37.43 -23.86
C GLU A 416 12.64 35.94 -23.48
N LEU A 417 13.78 35.26 -23.44
CA LEU A 417 13.93 33.93 -22.87
C LEU A 417 14.18 34.06 -21.37
N ILE A 418 13.40 33.35 -20.57
CA ILE A 418 13.52 33.33 -19.11
C ILE A 418 13.91 31.93 -18.68
N ALA A 419 14.95 31.83 -17.86
CA ALA A 419 15.36 30.58 -17.23
C ALA A 419 15.15 30.67 -15.72
N ARG A 420 14.52 29.63 -15.15
CA ARG A 420 14.35 29.49 -13.71
C ARG A 420 14.75 28.08 -13.28
N GLY A 421 15.51 27.98 -12.19
CA GLY A 421 15.98 26.67 -11.73
C GLY A 421 16.91 26.73 -10.54
N ALA A 422 17.63 25.61 -10.32
CA ALA A 422 18.62 25.48 -9.26
C ALA A 422 19.74 26.54 -9.44
N PRO A 423 20.13 27.28 -8.39
CA PRO A 423 21.12 28.34 -8.50
C PRO A 423 22.45 27.88 -9.12
N GLU A 424 22.93 26.69 -8.74
CA GLU A 424 24.17 26.12 -9.27
C GLU A 424 24.13 25.85 -10.78
N GLU A 425 22.96 25.58 -11.36
CA GLU A 425 22.81 25.35 -12.79
C GLU A 425 22.61 26.65 -13.56
N ILE A 426 21.80 27.58 -13.04
CA ILE A 426 21.57 28.87 -13.68
C ILE A 426 22.86 29.70 -13.71
N LEU A 427 23.64 29.71 -12.61
CA LEU A 427 24.91 30.45 -12.54
C LEU A 427 26.01 29.91 -13.49
N LYS A 428 25.86 28.70 -14.05
CA LYS A 428 26.77 28.18 -15.09
C LYS A 428 26.42 28.75 -16.47
N LEU A 429 25.17 29.15 -16.69
CA LEU A 429 24.63 29.58 -17.98
C LEU A 429 24.67 31.11 -18.17
N THR A 430 24.99 31.85 -17.11
CA THR A 430 24.95 33.31 -17.11
C THR A 430 26.25 33.95 -17.58
N LEU A 431 26.16 34.98 -18.42
CA LEU A 431 27.25 35.88 -18.81
C LEU A 431 27.38 37.03 -17.82
N ASN A 432 28.59 37.57 -17.69
CA ASN A 432 28.90 38.82 -16.99
C ASN A 432 28.67 38.85 -15.46
N ILE A 433 28.69 37.71 -14.77
CA ILE A 433 28.81 37.69 -13.30
C ILE A 433 30.28 37.79 -12.90
N SER A 434 30.63 38.78 -12.08
CA SER A 434 31.97 38.87 -11.51
C SER A 434 32.23 37.74 -10.50
N VAL A 435 33.50 37.35 -10.33
CA VAL A 435 33.89 36.32 -9.33
C VAL A 435 33.45 36.73 -7.91
N ALA A 436 33.49 38.03 -7.60
CA ALA A 436 33.05 38.59 -6.33
C ALA A 436 31.54 38.43 -6.12
N GLU A 437 30.72 38.77 -7.12
CA GLU A 437 29.26 38.58 -7.06
C GLU A 437 28.87 37.12 -6.93
N LYS A 438 29.51 36.23 -7.70
CA LYS A 438 29.26 34.78 -7.59
C LYS A 438 29.52 34.28 -6.17
N LYS A 439 30.62 34.73 -5.55
CA LYS A 439 30.96 34.37 -4.16
C LYS A 439 29.96 34.91 -3.15
N SER A 440 29.47 36.14 -3.34
CA SER A 440 28.43 36.73 -2.48
C SER A 440 27.10 36.00 -2.60
N ILE A 441 26.67 35.69 -3.84
CA ILE A 441 25.45 34.91 -4.11
C ILE A 441 25.57 33.52 -3.48
N SER A 442 26.69 32.82 -3.67
CA SER A 442 26.94 31.52 -3.05
C SER A 442 26.86 31.57 -1.52
N ARG A 443 27.45 32.59 -0.87
CA ARG A 443 27.34 32.76 0.59
C ARG A 443 25.91 32.98 1.03
N TRP A 444 25.16 33.83 0.33
CA TRP A 444 23.76 34.08 0.64
C TRP A 444 22.93 32.80 0.50
N ILE A 445 23.11 32.04 -0.59
CA ILE A 445 22.46 30.74 -0.78
C ILE A 445 22.77 29.79 0.38
N SER A 446 24.03 29.69 0.81
CA SER A 446 24.41 28.85 1.95
C SER A 446 23.76 29.30 3.26
N GLN A 447 23.65 30.61 3.52
CA GLN A 447 22.97 31.14 4.69
C GLN A 447 21.47 30.81 4.69
N GLN A 448 20.80 30.96 3.54
CA GLN A 448 19.40 30.59 3.40
C GLN A 448 19.19 29.08 3.56
N GLY A 449 20.08 28.27 2.96
CA GLY A 449 20.09 26.81 3.10
C GLY A 449 20.22 26.36 4.55
N ALA A 450 21.09 27.01 5.34
CA ALA A 450 21.27 26.74 6.77
C ALA A 450 20.01 27.02 7.60
N GLN A 451 19.10 27.88 7.11
CA GLN A 451 17.79 28.14 7.71
C GLN A 451 16.69 27.20 7.19
N GLY A 452 17.03 26.17 6.41
CA GLY A 452 16.05 25.25 5.84
C GLY A 452 15.28 25.82 4.64
N ARG A 453 15.76 26.93 4.05
CA ARG A 453 15.08 27.59 2.93
C ARG A 453 15.57 27.00 1.60
N ARG A 454 14.65 26.86 0.65
CA ARG A 454 14.93 26.45 -0.73
C ARG A 454 15.19 27.69 -1.57
N VAL A 455 16.12 27.64 -2.51
CA VAL A 455 16.48 28.80 -3.33
C VAL A 455 16.29 28.49 -4.81
N LEU A 456 15.68 29.42 -5.54
CA LEU A 456 15.61 29.41 -7.01
C LEU A 456 16.35 30.63 -7.57
N ALA A 457 17.08 30.42 -8.67
CA ALA A 457 17.67 31.50 -9.44
C ALA A 457 16.83 31.80 -10.68
N VAL A 458 16.84 33.07 -11.09
CA VAL A 458 16.17 33.57 -12.28
C VAL A 458 17.17 34.33 -13.14
N ALA A 459 17.19 34.01 -14.42
CA ALA A 459 17.98 34.69 -15.43
C ALA A 459 17.16 34.93 -16.69
N LYS A 460 17.56 35.90 -17.50
CA LYS A 460 16.88 36.23 -18.76
C LYS A 460 17.87 36.48 -19.90
N LYS A 461 17.41 36.34 -21.14
CA LYS A 461 18.15 36.70 -22.35
C LYS A 461 17.19 37.33 -23.35
N GLU A 462 17.58 38.45 -23.93
CA GLU A 462 16.84 39.07 -25.02
C GLU A 462 17.21 38.35 -26.32
N ILE A 463 16.22 37.91 -27.10
CA ILE A 463 16.41 37.28 -28.40
C ILE A 463 16.08 38.31 -29.47
N THR A 464 17.10 38.78 -30.17
CA THR A 464 16.99 39.59 -31.38
C THR A 464 16.83 38.67 -32.59
N ARG A 465 15.59 38.31 -32.94
CA ARG A 465 15.22 37.63 -34.19
C ARG A 465 13.89 38.18 -34.72
N ASP A 466 13.74 38.17 -36.05
CA ASP A 466 12.50 38.59 -36.73
C ASP A 466 11.37 37.55 -36.57
N GLY A 467 10.12 38.02 -36.59
CA GLY A 467 8.92 37.23 -36.27
C GLY A 467 8.64 36.03 -37.19
N SER A 468 9.29 35.91 -38.34
CA SER A 468 9.17 34.76 -39.26
C SER A 468 9.98 33.53 -38.82
N GLU A 469 10.97 33.67 -37.94
CA GLU A 469 11.83 32.55 -37.47
C GLU A 469 11.30 31.86 -36.20
N LEU A 470 10.19 32.34 -35.62
CA LEU A 470 9.61 31.85 -34.37
C LEU A 470 9.29 30.35 -34.36
N LYS A 471 8.99 29.74 -35.52
CA LYS A 471 8.66 28.31 -35.63
C LYS A 471 9.87 27.36 -35.52
N ASN A 472 11.10 27.87 -35.69
CA ASN A 472 12.32 27.05 -35.69
C ASN A 472 13.21 27.27 -34.46
N ILE A 473 12.74 27.99 -33.43
CA ILE A 473 13.54 28.27 -32.24
C ILE A 473 13.63 27.01 -31.38
N ASN A 474 14.84 26.44 -31.28
CA ASN A 474 15.15 25.42 -30.30
C ASN A 474 15.57 26.06 -28.97
N LEU A 475 14.69 25.97 -27.96
CA LEU A 475 14.95 26.56 -26.64
C LEU A 475 16.24 26.03 -25.98
N LYS A 476 16.65 24.78 -26.26
CA LYS A 476 17.88 24.21 -25.71
C LYS A 476 19.14 24.88 -26.26
N GLU A 477 19.15 25.28 -27.52
CA GLU A 477 20.31 25.91 -28.14
C GLU A 477 20.51 27.35 -27.64
N GLU A 478 19.41 28.02 -27.29
CA GLU A 478 19.42 29.40 -26.82
C GLU A 478 19.67 29.55 -25.30
N GLU A 479 19.84 28.45 -24.56
CA GLU A 479 19.89 28.44 -23.09
C GLU A 479 21.20 28.97 -22.48
N THR A 480 22.22 29.20 -23.32
CA THR A 480 23.49 29.80 -22.92
C THR A 480 23.48 31.31 -23.16
N GLY A 481 24.24 32.03 -22.34
CA GLY A 481 24.38 33.47 -22.54
C GLY A 481 23.42 34.34 -21.74
N LEU A 482 22.91 33.83 -20.61
CA LEU A 482 21.84 34.48 -19.85
C LEU A 482 22.36 35.64 -19.00
N THR A 483 21.56 36.67 -18.77
CA THR A 483 21.82 37.72 -17.78
C THR A 483 21.14 37.34 -16.47
N PHE A 484 21.90 37.24 -15.38
CA PHE A 484 21.39 36.92 -14.07
C PHE A 484 20.55 38.08 -13.49
N LEU A 485 19.38 37.77 -12.94
CA LEU A 485 18.51 38.76 -12.31
C LEU A 485 18.59 38.70 -10.78
N GLY A 486 18.50 37.49 -10.22
CA GLY A 486 18.52 37.30 -8.77
C GLY A 486 18.15 35.88 -8.35
N VAL A 487 18.15 35.69 -7.04
CA VAL A 487 17.74 34.46 -6.35
C VAL A 487 16.61 34.76 -5.36
N ILE A 488 15.71 33.80 -5.19
CA ILE A 488 14.55 33.89 -4.32
C ILE A 488 14.58 32.71 -3.36
N ALA A 489 14.56 32.98 -2.05
CA ALA A 489 14.47 31.99 -1.00
C ALA A 489 13.01 31.75 -0.61
N PHE A 490 12.66 30.48 -0.45
CA PHE A 490 11.35 29.98 -0.08
C PHE A 490 11.46 29.18 1.21
N THR A 491 10.54 29.41 2.14
CA THR A 491 10.36 28.58 3.32
C THR A 491 9.20 27.62 3.11
N ASP A 492 9.41 26.36 3.47
CA ASP A 492 8.35 25.36 3.63
C ASP A 492 8.20 25.09 5.13
N PRO A 493 7.16 25.60 5.80
CA PRO A 493 7.04 25.46 7.23
C PRO A 493 6.88 23.98 7.62
N VAL A 494 7.54 23.61 8.72
CA VAL A 494 7.41 22.30 9.33
C VAL A 494 6.04 22.19 10.00
N LYS A 495 5.39 21.04 9.86
CA LYS A 495 4.10 20.79 10.50
C LYS A 495 4.22 20.85 12.02
N PRO A 496 3.26 21.47 12.73
CA PRO A 496 3.27 21.50 14.20
C PRO A 496 3.34 20.09 14.81
N SER A 497 2.71 19.09 14.17
CA SER A 497 2.71 17.70 14.62
C SER A 497 4.00 16.93 14.34
N ALA A 498 4.94 17.47 13.56
CA ALA A 498 6.14 16.72 13.13
C ALA A 498 7.07 16.40 14.31
N PHE A 499 7.31 17.36 15.20
CA PHE A 499 8.16 17.16 16.38
C PHE A 499 7.58 16.10 17.32
N GLU A 500 6.29 16.19 17.65
CA GLU A 500 5.60 15.20 18.48
C GLU A 500 5.61 13.80 17.84
N ALA A 501 5.45 13.72 16.52
CA ALA A 501 5.47 12.47 15.79
C ALA A 501 6.87 11.83 15.82
N VAL A 502 7.96 12.60 15.70
CA VAL A 502 9.33 12.05 15.85
C VAL A 502 9.52 11.45 17.23
N LYS A 503 9.08 12.14 18.30
CA LYS A 503 9.13 11.61 19.67
C LYS A 503 8.27 10.35 19.85
N GLN A 504 7.05 10.33 19.30
CA GLN A 504 6.18 9.16 19.34
C GLN A 504 6.81 7.96 18.61
N ALA A 505 7.53 8.19 17.51
CA ALA A 505 8.24 7.13 16.81
C ALA A 505 9.35 6.53 17.68
N GLU A 506 10.11 7.35 18.42
CA GLU A 506 11.12 6.87 19.37
C GLU A 506 10.49 6.07 20.52
N GLU A 507 9.34 6.49 21.07
CA GLU A 507 8.59 5.72 22.08
C GLU A 507 8.09 4.37 21.54
N LEU A 508 7.81 4.29 20.24
CA LEU A 508 7.47 3.06 19.52
C LEU A 508 8.73 2.30 19.04
N GLY A 509 9.95 2.76 19.32
CA GLY A 509 11.16 2.11 18.81
C GLY A 509 11.25 2.07 17.28
N VAL A 510 10.57 2.99 16.58
CA VAL A 510 10.61 3.15 15.12
C VAL A 510 11.65 4.21 14.76
N LYS A 511 12.65 3.83 13.96
CA LYS A 511 13.64 4.78 13.45
C LYS A 511 13.08 5.49 12.22
N ILE A 512 13.01 6.82 12.26
CA ILE A 512 12.63 7.62 11.09
C ILE A 512 13.87 7.93 10.26
N ILE A 513 13.79 7.71 8.96
CA ILE A 513 14.81 8.09 7.99
C ILE A 513 14.17 9.01 6.94
N ILE A 514 14.80 10.17 6.70
CA ILE A 514 14.40 11.09 5.63
C ILE A 514 15.21 10.77 4.38
N ILE A 515 14.53 10.52 3.26
CA ILE A 515 15.16 10.33 1.95
C ILE A 515 14.60 11.40 1.01
N THR A 516 15.43 12.37 0.61
CA THR A 516 14.94 13.54 -0.12
C THR A 516 15.88 14.01 -1.23
N GLY A 517 15.30 14.64 -2.26
CA GLY A 517 16.04 15.29 -3.35
C GLY A 517 16.59 16.68 -3.00
N ASP A 518 16.24 17.22 -1.82
CA ASP A 518 16.70 18.52 -1.34
C ASP A 518 18.21 18.57 -1.07
N SER A 519 18.76 19.78 -0.92
CA SER A 519 20.17 19.96 -0.56
C SER A 519 20.46 19.47 0.86
N LYS A 520 21.74 19.20 1.13
CA LYS A 520 22.22 18.73 2.44
C LYS A 520 21.86 19.72 3.55
N GLU A 521 22.04 21.01 3.28
CA GLU A 521 21.81 22.11 4.21
C GLU A 521 20.33 22.21 4.58
N THR A 522 19.46 22.22 3.57
CA THR A 522 18.00 22.32 3.78
C THR A 522 17.46 21.09 4.51
N ALA A 523 17.89 19.89 4.12
CA ALA A 523 17.45 18.65 4.74
C ALA A 523 17.91 18.56 6.21
N GLY A 524 19.16 18.91 6.49
CA GLY A 524 19.72 18.92 7.85
C GLY A 524 19.07 19.94 8.77
N ALA A 525 18.78 21.14 8.27
CA ALA A 525 18.10 22.17 9.04
C ALA A 525 16.68 21.73 9.45
N VAL A 526 15.90 21.17 8.51
CA VAL A 526 14.55 20.65 8.79
C VAL A 526 14.62 19.46 9.76
N ALA A 527 15.56 18.53 9.56
CA ALA A 527 15.74 17.38 10.43
C ALA A 527 16.08 17.78 11.87
N ARG A 528 16.91 18.83 12.06
CA ARG A 528 17.19 19.39 13.38
C ARG A 528 15.96 20.06 13.99
N GLN A 529 15.20 20.81 13.19
CA GLN A 529 14.01 21.52 13.67
C GLN A 529 12.92 20.56 14.21
N ILE A 530 12.79 19.37 13.64
CA ILE A 530 11.86 18.33 14.12
C ILE A 530 12.46 17.43 15.21
N GLY A 531 13.70 17.67 15.63
CA GLY A 531 14.38 16.87 16.65
C GLY A 531 14.90 15.51 16.18
N LEU A 532 15.01 15.26 14.86
CA LEU A 532 15.47 13.97 14.33
C LEU A 532 16.99 13.79 14.48
N VAL A 533 17.75 14.88 14.31
CA VAL A 533 19.22 14.93 14.40
C VAL A 533 19.68 16.03 15.36
N ALA A 534 20.83 15.82 16.01
CA ALA A 534 21.41 16.80 16.91
C ALA A 534 22.14 17.92 16.15
N SER A 535 22.88 17.57 15.09
CA SER A 535 23.57 18.51 14.21
C SER A 535 22.92 18.54 12.82
N PRO A 536 22.79 19.72 12.16
CA PRO A 536 22.37 19.81 10.76
C PRO A 536 23.37 19.15 9.80
N GLU A 537 24.58 18.85 10.28
CA GLU A 537 25.63 18.18 9.50
C GLU A 537 25.49 16.66 9.48
N ASP A 538 24.62 16.09 10.32
CA ASP A 538 24.33 14.64 10.42
C ASP A 538 23.48 14.15 9.23
N VAL A 539 23.93 14.49 8.02
CA VAL A 539 23.29 14.25 6.74
C VAL A 539 24.36 13.77 5.76
N ILE A 540 24.05 12.71 5.02
CA ILE A 540 24.91 12.19 3.96
C ILE A 540 24.28 12.46 2.59
N LYS A 541 25.11 12.80 1.60
CA LYS A 541 24.64 12.87 0.21
C LYS A 541 24.60 11.48 -0.40
N ALA A 542 23.64 11.22 -1.28
CA ALA A 542 23.55 9.92 -1.95
C ALA A 542 24.83 9.54 -2.73
N GLU A 543 25.45 10.51 -3.41
CA GLU A 543 26.73 10.32 -4.12
C GLU A 543 27.87 9.91 -3.17
N GLU A 544 27.91 10.46 -1.96
CA GLU A 544 28.91 10.12 -0.94
C GLU A 544 28.72 8.67 -0.44
N LEU A 545 27.47 8.23 -0.32
CA LEU A 545 27.14 6.85 0.06
C LEU A 545 27.52 5.85 -1.05
N GLU A 546 27.21 6.17 -2.31
CA GLU A 546 27.53 5.28 -3.44
C GLU A 546 29.03 5.10 -3.67
N ALA A 547 29.84 6.11 -3.33
CA ALA A 547 31.29 6.03 -3.40
C ALA A 547 31.91 5.06 -2.35
N MET A 548 31.16 4.69 -1.30
CA MET A 548 31.61 3.77 -0.26
C MET A 548 31.51 2.31 -0.70
N ARG A 549 32.28 1.43 -0.07
CA ARG A 549 32.16 -0.04 -0.29
C ARG A 549 30.92 -0.59 0.40
N LEU A 550 30.37 -1.72 -0.08
CA LEU A 550 29.14 -2.32 0.47
C LEU A 550 29.12 -2.47 2.01
N PRO A 551 30.19 -2.94 2.70
CA PRO A 551 30.19 -3.03 4.17
C PRO A 551 30.09 -1.65 4.85
N GLU A 552 30.73 -0.63 4.28
CA GLU A 552 30.68 0.75 4.77
C GLU A 552 29.32 1.38 4.49
N GLN A 553 28.70 1.07 3.35
CA GLN A 553 27.34 1.49 3.02
C GLN A 553 26.34 0.95 4.04
N LEU A 554 26.43 -0.33 4.43
CA LEU A 554 25.57 -0.94 5.43
C LEU A 554 25.69 -0.26 6.81
N MET A 555 26.91 0.14 7.20
CA MET A 555 27.12 0.92 8.43
C MET A 555 26.59 2.36 8.30
N ALA A 556 26.79 2.98 7.15
CA ALA A 556 26.35 4.35 6.89
C ALA A 556 24.82 4.48 6.88
N VAL A 557 24.11 3.52 6.28
CA VAL A 557 22.63 3.53 6.26
C VAL A 557 22.02 3.35 7.65
N GLU A 558 22.71 2.66 8.56
CA GLU A 558 22.31 2.54 9.96
C GLU A 558 22.65 3.79 10.79
N LYS A 559 23.75 4.48 10.45
CA LYS A 559 24.25 5.65 11.18
C LYS A 559 23.47 6.93 10.86
N TYR A 560 23.23 7.20 9.58
CA TYR A 560 22.63 8.46 9.14
C TYR A 560 21.11 8.36 9.06
N LYS A 561 20.42 9.39 9.56
CA LYS A 561 18.95 9.50 9.52
C LYS A 561 18.43 10.32 8.33
N VAL A 562 19.32 10.98 7.59
CA VAL A 562 18.93 11.90 6.50
C VAL A 562 19.84 11.68 5.30
N PHE A 563 19.22 11.38 4.16
CA PHE A 563 19.87 11.22 2.86
C PHE A 563 19.38 12.34 1.94
N ALA A 564 20.32 13.17 1.49
CA ALA A 564 20.05 14.34 0.66
C ALA A 564 20.51 14.14 -0.79
N ARG A 565 19.93 14.93 -1.71
CA ARG A 565 20.18 14.87 -3.17
C ARG A 565 20.00 13.45 -3.76
N VAL A 566 19.00 12.72 -3.26
CA VAL A 566 18.78 11.32 -3.63
C VAL A 566 18.00 11.22 -4.95
N SER A 567 18.55 10.48 -5.92
CA SER A 567 17.85 10.09 -7.16
C SER A 567 16.87 8.93 -6.93
N PRO A 568 15.92 8.66 -7.84
CA PRO A 568 15.02 7.51 -7.72
C PRO A 568 15.75 6.15 -7.59
N GLU A 569 16.82 5.95 -8.35
CA GLU A 569 17.63 4.72 -8.31
C GLU A 569 18.41 4.61 -6.98
N GLN A 570 18.98 5.72 -6.51
CA GLN A 570 19.66 5.77 -5.21
C GLN A 570 18.69 5.50 -4.06
N LYS A 571 17.45 6.00 -4.15
CA LYS A 571 16.40 5.75 -3.17
C LYS A 571 16.08 4.26 -3.06
N TYR A 572 15.94 3.58 -4.20
CA TYR A 572 15.79 2.13 -4.25
C TYR A 572 16.95 1.41 -3.56
N ASN A 573 18.20 1.80 -3.86
CA ASN A 573 19.38 1.18 -3.25
C ASN A 573 19.44 1.37 -1.73
N ILE A 574 19.14 2.57 -1.22
CA ILE A 574 19.11 2.85 0.23
C ILE A 574 18.09 1.95 0.93
N ILE A 575 16.87 1.84 0.40
CA ILE A 575 15.82 0.99 0.97
C ILE A 575 16.25 -0.47 0.94
N ARG A 576 16.81 -0.95 -0.17
CA ARG A 576 17.30 -2.33 -0.31
C ARG A 576 18.35 -2.67 0.76
N LEU A 577 19.30 -1.77 1.01
CA LEU A 577 20.34 -1.97 2.03
C LEU A 577 19.76 -2.03 3.45
N LEU A 578 18.79 -1.18 3.77
CA LEU A 578 18.11 -1.19 5.07
C LEU A 578 17.31 -2.50 5.29
N GLN A 579 16.72 -3.02 4.22
CA GLN A 579 15.93 -4.26 4.24
C GLN A 579 16.75 -5.52 4.48
N GLU A 580 18.09 -5.49 4.37
CA GLU A 580 18.91 -6.65 4.72
C GLU A 580 18.80 -7.04 6.20
N LYS A 581 18.44 -6.09 7.08
CA LYS A 581 18.37 -6.31 8.53
C LYS A 581 17.04 -5.93 9.18
N TYR A 582 16.32 -4.96 8.61
CA TYR A 582 15.16 -4.37 9.26
C TYR A 582 13.90 -4.49 8.38
N GLU A 583 12.74 -4.51 9.04
CA GLU A 583 11.47 -4.31 8.35
C GLU A 583 11.30 -2.82 8.02
N VAL A 584 11.38 -2.47 6.73
CA VAL A 584 11.37 -1.08 6.26
C VAL A 584 10.00 -0.71 5.71
N GLY A 585 9.37 0.28 6.32
CA GLY A 585 8.23 0.98 5.75
C GLY A 585 8.68 2.16 4.90
N PHE A 586 8.10 2.35 3.72
CA PHE A 586 8.41 3.50 2.86
C PHE A 586 7.15 4.25 2.44
N LEU A 587 7.13 5.56 2.68
CA LEU A 587 6.11 6.47 2.19
C LEU A 587 6.54 7.11 0.86
N GLY A 588 5.92 6.67 -0.23
CA GLY A 588 6.11 7.20 -1.59
C GLY A 588 4.84 7.83 -2.16
N GLU A 589 4.97 8.62 -3.23
CA GLU A 589 3.81 9.26 -3.87
C GLU A 589 3.91 9.28 -5.40
N GLY A 590 5.12 9.47 -5.91
CA GLY A 590 5.36 9.67 -7.32
C GLY A 590 5.62 8.37 -8.08
N ILE A 591 5.57 8.49 -9.41
CA ILE A 591 5.97 7.42 -10.34
C ILE A 591 7.40 6.95 -10.05
N ASN A 592 8.28 7.90 -9.74
CA ASN A 592 9.67 7.66 -9.40
C ASN A 592 9.86 6.85 -8.09
N ASP A 593 8.85 6.79 -7.23
CA ASP A 593 8.89 6.04 -5.98
C ASP A 593 8.42 4.59 -6.17
N ALA A 594 7.79 4.26 -7.31
CA ALA A 594 7.20 2.93 -7.53
C ALA A 594 8.19 1.77 -7.41
N PRO A 595 9.44 1.85 -7.93
CA PRO A 595 10.43 0.78 -7.73
C PRO A 595 10.79 0.59 -6.25
N ALA A 596 10.98 1.69 -5.53
CA ALA A 596 11.29 1.70 -4.10
C ALA A 596 10.12 1.19 -3.24
N LEU A 597 8.88 1.53 -3.60
CA LEU A 597 7.67 0.95 -2.98
C LEU A 597 7.64 -0.56 -3.18
N LYS A 598 7.77 -1.06 -4.41
CA LYS A 598 7.68 -2.52 -4.68
C LYS A 598 8.62 -3.40 -3.85
N ILE A 599 9.81 -2.89 -3.51
CA ILE A 599 10.77 -3.62 -2.67
C ILE A 599 10.53 -3.42 -1.18
N ALA A 600 10.04 -2.26 -0.74
CA ALA A 600 9.83 -1.94 0.67
C ALA A 600 9.00 -3.03 1.36
N GLY A 601 9.32 -3.29 2.64
CA GLY A 601 8.66 -4.33 3.43
C GLY A 601 7.20 -3.96 3.65
N VAL A 602 6.95 -2.66 3.86
CA VAL A 602 5.62 -2.06 3.89
C VAL A 602 5.57 -0.84 3.00
N SER A 603 4.72 -0.88 1.99
CA SER A 603 4.54 0.24 1.06
C SER A 603 3.38 1.12 1.48
N LEU A 604 3.67 2.39 1.79
CA LEU A 604 2.68 3.40 2.16
C LEU A 604 2.59 4.48 1.09
N VAL A 605 1.37 4.92 0.79
CA VAL A 605 1.13 6.06 -0.09
C VAL A 605 0.02 6.94 0.45
N VAL A 606 -0.07 8.18 -0.02
CA VAL A 606 -1.24 9.03 0.22
C VAL A 606 -2.34 8.77 -0.81
N GLN A 607 -3.59 9.08 -0.47
CA GLN A 607 -4.72 8.94 -1.39
C GLN A 607 -4.51 9.71 -2.71
N SER A 608 -3.82 10.85 -2.68
CA SER A 608 -3.50 11.67 -3.85
C SER A 608 -2.26 11.22 -4.65
N ALA A 609 -1.63 10.09 -4.30
CA ALA A 609 -0.47 9.58 -5.01
C ALA A 609 -0.82 9.18 -6.47
N SER A 610 0.19 9.01 -7.32
CA SER A 610 0.00 8.46 -8.67
C SER A 610 -0.62 7.05 -8.62
N ASP A 611 -1.34 6.63 -9.65
CA ASP A 611 -1.94 5.30 -9.69
C ASP A 611 -0.90 4.20 -9.58
N ILE A 612 0.25 4.37 -10.26
CA ILE A 612 1.36 3.42 -10.17
C ILE A 612 1.87 3.26 -8.72
N ALA A 613 1.98 4.36 -7.97
CA ALA A 613 2.37 4.31 -6.57
C ALA A 613 1.28 3.62 -5.73
N ARG A 614 0.00 3.95 -5.95
CA ARG A 614 -1.14 3.30 -5.28
C ARG A 614 -1.22 1.80 -5.53
N ASP A 615 -0.88 1.36 -6.72
CA ASP A 615 -0.85 -0.07 -7.08
C ASP A 615 0.28 -0.82 -6.39
N ALA A 616 1.45 -0.21 -6.29
CA ALA A 616 2.58 -0.76 -5.56
C ALA A 616 2.40 -0.74 -4.02
N ALA A 617 1.44 0.02 -3.51
CA ALA A 617 1.24 0.21 -2.08
C ALA A 617 0.45 -0.91 -1.39
N ASP A 618 0.82 -1.22 -0.15
CA ASP A 618 0.01 -2.05 0.77
C ASP A 618 -1.04 -1.21 1.52
N ILE A 619 -0.71 0.06 1.78
CA ILE A 619 -1.43 0.96 2.69
C ILE A 619 -1.62 2.33 2.04
N VAL A 620 -2.85 2.84 2.12
CA VAL A 620 -3.26 4.16 1.63
C VAL A 620 -3.63 5.06 2.81
N LEU A 621 -2.96 6.20 2.92
CA LEU A 621 -3.20 7.22 3.94
C LEU A 621 -4.18 8.26 3.38
N LEU A 622 -5.31 8.48 4.07
CA LEU A 622 -6.27 9.53 3.68
C LEU A 622 -5.76 10.93 4.05
N GLN A 623 -4.71 11.02 4.88
CA GLN A 623 -4.05 12.26 5.23
C GLN A 623 -2.54 12.09 5.21
N LYS A 624 -1.85 13.02 4.56
CA LYS A 624 -0.39 13.11 4.52
C LYS A 624 0.13 13.65 5.86
N ASN A 625 0.27 12.79 6.87
CA ASN A 625 0.80 13.18 8.19
C ASN A 625 1.54 12.00 8.84
N LEU A 626 2.76 12.24 9.31
CA LEU A 626 3.57 11.24 10.02
C LEU A 626 2.84 10.64 11.24
N LYS A 627 2.08 11.44 11.99
CA LYS A 627 1.31 10.96 13.15
C LYS A 627 0.31 9.86 12.77
N VAL A 628 -0.35 10.00 11.60
CA VAL A 628 -1.33 9.02 11.09
C VAL A 628 -0.64 7.67 10.84
N ILE A 629 0.59 7.69 10.35
CA ILE A 629 1.39 6.48 10.11
C ILE A 629 1.73 5.81 11.44
N LEU A 630 2.20 6.56 12.43
CA LEU A 630 2.58 6.04 13.74
C LEU A 630 1.39 5.49 14.52
N ASP A 631 0.23 6.16 14.46
CA ASP A 631 -1.02 5.64 15.01
C ASP A 631 -1.45 4.34 14.32
N GLY A 632 -1.11 4.19 13.04
CA GLY A 632 -1.27 2.95 12.27
C GLY A 632 -0.35 1.83 12.73
N ILE A 633 0.96 2.09 12.88
CA ILE A 633 1.94 1.14 13.40
C ILE A 633 1.53 0.64 14.79
N LYS A 634 1.12 1.55 15.67
CA LYS A 634 0.62 1.22 17.00
C LYS A 634 -0.58 0.25 16.93
N GLU A 635 -1.59 0.57 16.13
CA GLU A 635 -2.77 -0.29 15.99
C GLU A 635 -2.41 -1.66 15.39
N GLY A 636 -1.50 -1.70 14.41
CA GLY A 636 -0.98 -2.95 13.85
C GLY A 636 -0.36 -3.84 14.92
N ARG A 637 0.47 -3.27 15.81
CA ARG A 637 1.10 -3.99 16.93
C ARG A 637 0.09 -4.47 17.97
N GLU A 638 -0.96 -3.70 18.24
CA GLU A 638 -2.06 -4.11 19.13
C GLU A 638 -2.81 -5.32 18.57
N VAL A 639 -3.23 -5.25 17.30
CA VAL A 639 -3.94 -6.33 16.60
C VAL A 639 -3.08 -7.59 16.55
N PHE A 640 -1.79 -7.45 16.21
CA PHE A 640 -0.84 -8.55 16.18
C PHE A 640 -0.68 -9.23 17.54
N THR A 641 -0.50 -8.42 18.58
CA THR A 641 -0.31 -8.90 19.95
C THR A 641 -1.53 -9.66 20.44
N ASN A 642 -2.72 -9.11 20.27
CA ASN A 642 -3.97 -9.77 20.69
C ASN A 642 -4.22 -11.07 19.95
N THR A 643 -3.91 -11.09 18.64
CA THR A 643 -4.00 -12.32 17.84
C THR A 643 -3.03 -13.39 18.34
N THR A 644 -1.79 -13.00 18.67
CA THR A 644 -0.79 -13.91 19.25
C THR A 644 -1.19 -14.39 20.65
N LYS A 645 -1.76 -13.52 21.51
CA LYS A 645 -2.28 -13.89 22.83
C LYS A 645 -3.38 -14.95 22.70
N TYR A 646 -4.33 -14.73 21.80
CA TYR A 646 -5.40 -15.70 21.51
C TYR A 646 -4.84 -17.06 21.08
N ILE A 647 -3.89 -17.08 20.15
CA ILE A 647 -3.24 -18.31 19.68
C ILE A 647 -2.57 -19.05 20.86
N LYS A 648 -1.76 -18.35 21.65
CA LYS A 648 -1.05 -18.94 22.79
C LYS A 648 -2.02 -19.53 23.82
N ALA A 649 -3.08 -18.81 24.15
CA ALA A 649 -4.09 -19.24 25.13
C ALA A 649 -4.87 -20.47 24.63
N THR A 650 -5.34 -20.44 23.37
CA THR A 650 -6.08 -21.55 22.75
C THR A 650 -5.25 -22.82 22.70
N LEU A 651 -4.00 -22.70 22.27
CA LEU A 651 -3.13 -23.86 22.16
C LEU A 651 -2.75 -24.44 23.52
N ALA A 652 -2.41 -23.59 24.50
CA ALA A 652 -2.08 -24.06 25.84
C ALA A 652 -3.21 -24.91 26.44
N SER A 653 -4.46 -24.45 26.30
CA SER A 653 -5.63 -25.18 26.79
C SER A 653 -5.84 -26.49 26.03
N ASN A 654 -5.85 -26.45 24.70
CA ASN A 654 -6.11 -27.63 23.88
C ASN A 654 -5.04 -28.72 24.03
N PHE A 655 -3.76 -28.33 24.13
CA PHE A 655 -2.67 -29.27 24.34
C PHE A 655 -2.68 -29.92 25.72
N GLY A 656 -2.87 -29.11 26.77
CA GLY A 656 -2.90 -29.62 28.15
C GLY A 656 -3.96 -30.70 28.32
N ASN A 657 -5.19 -30.37 27.92
CA ASN A 657 -6.32 -31.29 27.98
C ASN A 657 -6.09 -32.54 27.12
N PHE A 658 -5.62 -32.37 25.87
CA PHE A 658 -5.37 -33.51 24.97
C PHE A 658 -4.38 -34.52 25.54
N PHE A 659 -3.22 -34.06 26.02
CA PHE A 659 -2.21 -34.97 26.56
C PHE A 659 -2.65 -35.59 27.89
N ALA A 660 -3.34 -34.82 28.74
CA ALA A 660 -3.86 -35.33 30.00
C ALA A 660 -4.89 -36.45 29.76
N VAL A 661 -5.87 -36.23 28.89
CA VAL A 661 -6.91 -37.22 28.55
C VAL A 661 -6.30 -38.41 27.81
N ALA A 662 -5.37 -38.19 26.86
CA ALA A 662 -4.67 -39.27 26.15
C ALA A 662 -3.90 -40.18 27.11
N ILE A 663 -3.12 -39.62 28.03
CA ILE A 663 -2.31 -40.39 28.97
C ILE A 663 -3.19 -41.04 30.05
N ALA A 664 -4.17 -40.34 30.61
CA ALA A 664 -5.08 -40.90 31.59
C ALA A 664 -5.90 -42.06 31.03
N SER A 665 -6.24 -42.03 29.73
CA SER A 665 -6.94 -43.15 29.08
C SER A 665 -6.14 -44.45 29.13
N LEU A 666 -4.82 -44.40 29.28
CA LEU A 666 -3.97 -45.59 29.46
C LEU A 666 -3.92 -46.09 30.91
N LEU A 667 -4.31 -45.26 31.89
CA LEU A 667 -4.19 -45.55 33.32
C LEU A 667 -5.46 -46.18 33.92
N ILE A 668 -6.61 -46.03 33.27
CA ILE A 668 -7.92 -46.52 33.74
C ILE A 668 -8.63 -47.30 32.63
N ASP A 669 -9.45 -48.29 32.97
CA ASP A 669 -10.09 -49.19 31.99
C ASP A 669 -11.28 -48.58 31.22
N TYR A 670 -11.72 -47.38 31.60
CA TYR A 670 -12.80 -46.64 30.95
C TYR A 670 -12.28 -45.32 30.37
N LEU A 671 -13.09 -44.65 29.54
CA LEU A 671 -12.71 -43.34 28.99
C LEU A 671 -12.66 -42.27 30.09
N PRO A 672 -11.55 -41.53 30.25
CA PRO A 672 -11.44 -40.47 31.25
C PRO A 672 -12.47 -39.34 31.05
N MET A 673 -12.79 -39.07 29.77
CA MET A 673 -13.77 -38.08 29.37
C MET A 673 -14.51 -38.60 28.13
N LEU A 674 -15.82 -38.38 28.07
CA LEU A 674 -16.66 -38.83 26.95
C LEU A 674 -16.45 -37.94 25.71
N PRO A 675 -16.64 -38.48 24.48
CA PRO A 675 -16.55 -37.69 23.25
C PRO A 675 -17.43 -36.42 23.27
N VAL A 676 -18.65 -36.54 23.79
CA VAL A 676 -19.60 -35.42 23.94
C VAL A 676 -19.06 -34.34 24.88
N GLN A 677 -18.41 -34.73 25.98
CA GLN A 677 -17.81 -33.80 26.94
C GLN A 677 -16.62 -33.06 26.32
N LEU A 678 -15.78 -33.74 25.55
CA LEU A 678 -14.67 -33.11 24.83
C LEU A 678 -15.16 -32.05 23.83
N LEU A 679 -16.17 -32.39 23.02
CA LEU A 679 -16.75 -31.45 22.05
C LEU A 679 -17.42 -30.26 22.73
N LEU A 680 -18.15 -30.50 23.83
CA LEU A 680 -18.79 -29.45 24.61
C LEU A 680 -17.76 -28.53 25.28
N LEU A 681 -16.70 -29.10 25.86
CA LEU A 681 -15.63 -28.36 26.53
C LEU A 681 -14.97 -27.38 25.56
N ASN A 682 -14.62 -27.82 24.35
CA ASN A 682 -14.04 -26.94 23.33
C ASN A 682 -14.98 -25.80 22.94
N LEU A 683 -16.27 -26.08 22.79
CA LEU A 683 -17.25 -25.03 22.49
C LEU A 683 -17.33 -24.00 23.61
N LEU A 684 -17.35 -24.46 24.86
CA LEU A 684 -17.45 -23.60 26.04
C LEU A 684 -16.17 -22.80 26.31
N SER A 685 -14.99 -23.35 25.97
CA SER A 685 -13.69 -22.69 26.15
C SER A 685 -13.35 -21.74 24.99
N ASP A 686 -13.60 -22.13 23.74
CA ASP A 686 -13.21 -21.36 22.55
C ASP A 686 -14.03 -20.09 22.41
N PHE A 687 -15.33 -20.13 22.72
CA PHE A 687 -16.21 -18.96 22.51
C PHE A 687 -15.79 -17.74 23.35
N PRO A 688 -15.56 -17.84 24.68
CA PRO A 688 -15.00 -16.75 25.48
C PRO A 688 -13.60 -16.34 25.03
N MET A 689 -12.77 -17.29 24.58
CA MET A 689 -11.38 -17.04 24.19
C MET A 689 -11.28 -16.06 23.01
N ILE A 690 -12.30 -15.99 22.14
CA ILE A 690 -12.39 -14.98 21.06
C ILE A 690 -12.26 -13.55 21.60
N ALA A 691 -12.75 -13.28 22.82
CA ALA A 691 -12.67 -11.95 23.43
C ALA A 691 -11.21 -11.48 23.65
N ILE A 692 -10.24 -12.41 23.77
CA ILE A 692 -8.81 -12.10 23.90
C ILE A 692 -8.29 -11.33 22.67
N SER A 693 -8.86 -11.58 21.47
CA SER A 693 -8.54 -10.81 20.27
C SER A 693 -8.86 -9.30 20.40
N THR A 694 -9.67 -8.95 21.40
CA THR A 694 -10.20 -7.61 21.63
C THR A 694 -9.64 -6.94 22.88
N ASP A 695 -8.69 -7.59 23.54
CA ASP A 695 -8.05 -7.16 24.78
C ASP A 695 -7.24 -5.86 24.62
N THR A 696 -6.88 -5.25 25.74
CA THR A 696 -5.92 -4.14 25.80
C THR A 696 -4.48 -4.66 25.80
N VAL A 697 -3.56 -3.85 25.27
CA VAL A 697 -2.14 -4.21 25.17
C VAL A 697 -1.29 -3.23 25.95
N ASP A 698 -0.35 -3.77 26.73
CA ASP A 698 0.59 -2.97 27.51
C ASP A 698 1.52 -2.17 26.60
N LYS A 699 1.87 -0.94 27.02
CA LYS A 699 2.76 -0.06 26.26
C LYS A 699 4.11 -0.71 25.92
N LYS A 700 4.64 -1.54 26.82
CA LYS A 700 5.90 -2.28 26.64
C LYS A 700 5.82 -3.30 25.50
N GLU A 701 4.65 -3.88 25.27
CA GLU A 701 4.45 -4.83 24.17
C GLU A 701 4.30 -4.14 22.81
N ILE A 702 3.98 -2.85 22.81
CA ILE A 702 3.82 -2.02 21.62
C ILE A 702 5.13 -1.29 21.28
N SER A 703 6.08 -1.14 22.21
CA SER A 703 7.30 -0.34 22.00
C SER A 703 8.34 -0.97 21.07
N SER A 704 8.14 -2.22 20.64
CA SER A 704 8.99 -2.90 19.65
C SER A 704 8.14 -3.82 18.77
N PRO A 705 8.53 -4.06 17.52
CA PRO A 705 7.84 -5.00 16.67
C PRO A 705 8.05 -6.42 17.20
N LYS A 706 6.99 -7.22 17.18
CA LYS A 706 7.06 -8.64 17.52
C LYS A 706 7.11 -9.45 16.23
N LYS A 707 8.05 -10.39 16.14
CA LYS A 707 8.14 -11.33 15.02
C LYS A 707 7.39 -12.61 15.38
N TYR A 708 6.67 -13.21 14.42
CA TYR A 708 6.08 -14.54 14.60
C TYR A 708 7.20 -15.57 14.73
N ASN A 709 7.46 -16.02 15.95
CA ASN A 709 8.31 -17.17 16.18
C ASN A 709 7.43 -18.36 16.57
N VAL A 710 7.14 -19.21 15.58
CA VAL A 710 6.34 -20.43 15.76
C VAL A 710 6.93 -21.30 16.87
N LYS A 711 8.27 -21.34 17.01
CA LYS A 711 8.93 -22.09 18.08
C LYS A 711 8.58 -21.53 19.46
N ASP A 712 8.54 -20.21 19.61
CA ASP A 712 8.21 -19.57 20.89
C ASP A 712 6.73 -19.78 21.24
N ILE A 713 5.83 -19.71 20.26
CA ILE A 713 4.41 -19.99 20.46
C ILE A 713 4.22 -21.44 20.91
N ILE A 714 4.84 -22.40 20.21
CA ILE A 714 4.78 -23.82 20.56
C ILE A 714 5.40 -24.05 21.95
N LEU A 715 6.55 -23.46 22.24
CA LEU A 715 7.23 -23.62 23.53
C LEU A 715 6.35 -23.12 24.68
N VAL A 716 5.79 -21.92 24.55
CA VAL A 716 4.88 -21.36 25.58
C VAL A 716 3.61 -22.21 25.70
N ALA A 717 3.03 -22.64 24.58
CA ALA A 717 1.84 -23.50 24.59
C ALA A 717 2.10 -24.86 25.25
N ILE A 718 3.26 -25.48 24.99
CA ILE A 718 3.67 -26.73 25.63
C ILE A 718 3.92 -26.52 27.12
N ILE A 719 4.66 -25.49 27.53
CA ILE A 719 4.94 -25.22 28.95
C ILE A 719 3.64 -25.01 29.72
N LEU A 720 2.76 -24.14 29.22
CA LEU A 720 1.46 -23.89 29.86
C LEU A 720 0.55 -25.12 29.78
N GLY A 721 0.61 -25.88 28.69
CA GLY A 721 -0.11 -27.14 28.53
C GLY A 721 0.35 -28.20 29.55
N VAL A 722 1.65 -28.31 29.82
CA VAL A 722 2.19 -29.20 30.87
C VAL A 722 1.71 -28.77 32.25
N VAL A 723 1.67 -27.46 32.52
CA VAL A 723 1.11 -26.95 33.78
C VAL A 723 -0.37 -27.34 33.91
N SER A 724 -1.17 -27.12 32.87
CA SER A 724 -2.59 -27.54 32.83
C SER A 724 -2.72 -29.04 33.05
N MET A 725 -1.91 -29.84 32.36
CA MET A 725 -1.88 -31.29 32.47
C MET A 725 -1.59 -31.76 33.89
N VAL A 726 -0.70 -31.09 34.63
CA VAL A 726 -0.46 -31.43 36.06
C VAL A 726 -1.72 -31.21 36.90
N PHE A 727 -2.45 -30.11 36.69
CA PHE A 727 -3.72 -29.89 37.38
C PHE A 727 -4.75 -30.95 36.99
N ASP A 728 -4.85 -31.29 35.71
CA ASP A 728 -5.72 -32.37 35.22
C ASP A 728 -5.40 -33.71 35.89
N PHE A 729 -4.11 -34.04 36.07
CA PHE A 729 -3.69 -35.25 36.80
C PHE A 729 -3.99 -35.21 38.29
N ILE A 730 -3.97 -34.03 38.92
CA ILE A 730 -4.40 -33.89 40.32
C ILE A 730 -5.89 -34.21 40.44
N PHE A 731 -6.73 -33.64 39.57
CA PHE A 731 -8.17 -33.96 39.53
C PHE A 731 -8.41 -35.43 39.25
N PHE A 732 -7.71 -36.00 38.27
CA PHE A 732 -7.72 -37.43 37.99
C PHE A 732 -7.38 -38.26 39.24
N GLY A 733 -6.27 -37.95 39.92
CA GLY A 733 -5.82 -38.65 41.12
C GLY A 733 -6.81 -38.60 42.28
N ILE A 734 -7.57 -37.51 42.42
CA ILE A 734 -8.59 -37.36 43.47
C ILE A 734 -9.82 -38.23 43.18
N PHE A 735 -10.29 -38.27 41.92
CA PHE A 735 -11.60 -38.85 41.59
C PHE A 735 -11.56 -40.24 40.94
N TYR A 736 -10.40 -40.73 40.47
CA TYR A 736 -10.34 -41.97 39.65
C TYR A 736 -10.85 -43.24 40.37
N ARG A 737 -10.79 -43.27 41.71
CA ARG A 737 -11.22 -44.42 42.52
C ARG A 737 -12.71 -44.41 42.88
N ILE A 738 -13.45 -43.32 42.62
CA ILE A 738 -14.84 -43.19 43.08
C ILE A 738 -15.79 -43.90 42.12
N SER A 739 -15.96 -43.37 40.91
CA SER A 739 -16.71 -44.01 39.83
C SER A 739 -16.36 -43.34 38.50
N PRO A 740 -16.56 -44.03 37.37
CA PRO A 740 -16.37 -43.44 36.05
C PRO A 740 -17.14 -42.13 35.85
N GLN A 741 -18.40 -42.10 36.27
CA GLN A 741 -19.28 -40.94 36.11
C GLN A 741 -18.82 -39.76 36.94
N VAL A 742 -18.36 -39.99 38.18
CA VAL A 742 -17.84 -38.93 39.04
C VAL A 742 -16.53 -38.37 38.47
N LEU A 743 -15.60 -39.22 38.01
CA LEU A 743 -14.38 -38.74 37.38
C LEU A 743 -14.68 -37.91 36.12
N GLN A 744 -15.50 -38.45 35.21
CA GLN A 744 -15.88 -37.78 33.97
C GLN A 744 -16.56 -36.44 34.21
N THR A 745 -17.41 -36.34 35.24
CA THR A 745 -18.16 -35.11 35.55
C THR A 745 -17.34 -34.10 36.35
N SER A 746 -16.41 -34.53 37.20
CA SER A 746 -15.57 -33.63 37.99
C SER A 746 -14.34 -33.13 37.24
N TRP A 747 -13.89 -33.87 36.21
CA TRP A 747 -12.85 -33.41 35.31
C TRP A 747 -13.41 -32.43 34.27
N PHE A 748 -14.57 -32.72 33.68
CA PHE A 748 -15.28 -31.78 32.81
C PHE A 748 -15.68 -30.51 33.56
#